data_AF-A0A954RDS3-F1
#
_entry.id   AF-A0A954RDS3-F1
#
_cell.length_a   1.000
_cell.length_b   1.000
_cell.length_c   1.000
_cell.angle_alpha   90.00
_cell.angle_beta   90.00
_cell.angle_gamma   90.00
#
_symmetry.space_group_name_H-M   'P 1'
#
loop_
_entity.id
_entity.type
_entity.pdbx_description
1 polymer ?
#
loop_
_entity_poly.entity_id
_entity_poly.type
_entity_poly.pdbx_seq_one_letter_code
_entity_poly.pdbx_strand_id
1 'polypeptide(L)'
;EGDAFERQLYLIRKQASHRLRTDASLEQASMFYVCSLSTKVMIYKGMLTTEQLFQYFSDLNDPDYQSHLAMVHSRFSTNTFPSWDRAQPCRFMSHNGEINTVRGNINWMTARQGVVESELFGDELAKLFPVVEPDCSDSGTFDNVLEFLLMTGRTLQESVMMMIPEAWQKHETMSETKRAFYEYHSAMMEPWDGPASIVFTDGKYIGAVLDRNGLRPSRYYLTHDDHVIMASEVGVLPVDPANVKSKGRLQPGRMFLVDFEQGRLIPDDELKQEFAGRRPYAEWLRNQRIEVKDLRPNKEPHGFDPETLLARMQAFGYTTETMQFMLLPLIREKRDPIGSMGNDSAIACLSDKPRMLYDYFKQLFAQVTNPAIDSIREEIIMSLECYIGPEKNLLETTEEHCHRLLMPHPILSNEELAAIKHMDHLGWRAKTIDITFDRADAKAGVMKTLDRICAEAEAAIDEGFSLIVLSDRHIGPQRVPVSTLLACGAVHHHLVRQAKRTRIGIVLETGEAREVHHHCLLVGYGADAINPYLAFESLWQARRDGLLDNSKYSDDDEIVTAYRKGVAKGMLKVMAKMGISTLQSYKGAQIFEALGLMDEVVERCFTGTASRVQGVSFEVLAEETLRRHGLGYPEREEEQLPVLPNVGEFHWRAEGERHTWDPQSIADIQVAARMNNRDAYFRFADHINNDERTRCSLRGLLKFKASPNGGPIPLDEVEPASEIVKRFCTGAMSFGSISAEAHETLAVAMNRLGGKSNTGEGGEDPERFNRLPNGDSKRSAIKQVASGRFGVTIWYLTNADELQIKISQGAKPGEGGELPGRKVDENIARIRYSTPGVGLISPPPHHDIYSIEDLAQ
;
A
#
# COMPACT_ATOMS: atom_id res chain seq x y z
N GLU A 1 43.19 9.23 -6.33
CA GLU A 1 43.43 7.93 -7.02
C GLU A 1 42.54 6.82 -6.48
N GLY A 2 42.46 6.60 -5.16
CA GLY A 2 41.61 5.54 -4.55
C GLY A 2 40.15 5.53 -5.01
N ASP A 3 39.42 6.65 -4.89
CA ASP A 3 38.00 6.69 -5.28
C ASP A 3 37.77 6.55 -6.79
N ALA A 4 38.74 6.94 -7.62
CA ALA A 4 38.67 6.74 -9.06
C ALA A 4 38.78 5.25 -9.40
N PHE A 5 39.62 4.51 -8.67
CA PHE A 5 39.73 3.07 -8.83
C PHE A 5 38.47 2.34 -8.33
N GLU A 6 37.89 2.74 -7.19
CA GLU A 6 36.59 2.21 -6.74
C GLU A 6 35.49 2.38 -7.78
N ARG A 7 35.41 3.54 -8.46
CA ARG A 7 34.46 3.76 -9.56
C ARG A 7 34.69 2.83 -10.76
N GLN A 8 35.94 2.54 -11.10
CA GLN A 8 36.25 1.57 -12.15
C GLN A 8 35.82 0.15 -11.75
N LEU A 9 36.08 -0.26 -10.51
CA LEU A 9 35.62 -1.55 -9.98
C LEU A 9 34.09 -1.65 -9.97
N TYR A 10 33.40 -0.58 -9.62
CA TYR A 10 31.94 -0.48 -9.70
C TYR A 10 31.44 -0.71 -11.13
N LEU A 11 32.01 0.02 -12.11
CA LEU A 11 31.66 -0.11 -13.52
C LEU A 11 31.89 -1.55 -14.03
N ILE A 12 33.04 -2.14 -13.69
CA ILE A 12 33.37 -3.53 -14.04
C ILE A 12 32.32 -4.49 -13.46
N ARG A 13 31.97 -4.34 -12.18
CA ARG A 13 30.99 -5.22 -11.52
C ARG A 13 29.59 -5.09 -12.12
N LYS A 14 29.14 -3.86 -12.41
CA LYS A 14 27.85 -3.62 -13.08
C LYS A 14 27.82 -4.25 -14.46
N GLN A 15 28.84 -4.01 -15.28
CA GLN A 15 28.94 -4.59 -16.62
C GLN A 15 29.01 -6.12 -16.60
N ALA A 16 29.76 -6.71 -15.67
CA ALA A 16 29.80 -8.16 -15.50
C ALA A 16 28.41 -8.71 -15.16
N SER A 17 27.71 -8.09 -14.21
CA SER A 17 26.38 -8.52 -13.78
C SER A 17 25.36 -8.40 -14.92
N HIS A 18 25.33 -7.27 -15.63
CA HIS A 18 24.42 -7.08 -16.76
C HIS A 18 24.67 -8.08 -17.88
N ARG A 19 25.93 -8.34 -18.24
CA ARG A 19 26.28 -9.25 -19.33
C ARG A 19 26.02 -10.70 -18.96
N LEU A 20 26.45 -11.14 -17.78
CA LEU A 20 26.42 -12.55 -17.40
C LEU A 20 25.05 -12.99 -16.88
N ARG A 21 24.33 -12.16 -16.12
CA ARG A 21 23.03 -12.55 -15.54
C ARG A 21 21.89 -12.54 -16.56
N THR A 22 22.05 -11.85 -17.69
CA THR A 22 21.04 -11.78 -18.76
C THR A 22 21.39 -12.63 -19.98
N ASP A 23 22.54 -13.32 -19.96
CA ASP A 23 22.97 -14.19 -21.05
C ASP A 23 22.19 -15.50 -21.02
N ALA A 24 21.20 -15.62 -21.91
CA ALA A 24 20.38 -16.82 -22.06
C ALA A 24 21.18 -18.08 -22.50
N SER A 25 22.44 -17.92 -22.94
CA SER A 25 23.32 -19.06 -23.25
C SER A 25 23.96 -19.69 -22.01
N LEU A 26 23.93 -19.01 -20.86
CA LEU A 26 24.45 -19.53 -19.60
C LEU A 26 23.32 -20.19 -18.79
N GLU A 27 23.39 -21.51 -18.60
CA GLU A 27 22.37 -22.27 -17.84
C GLU A 27 22.18 -21.77 -16.40
N GLN A 28 23.25 -21.24 -15.79
CA GLN A 28 23.27 -20.73 -14.42
C GLN A 28 23.51 -19.22 -14.36
N ALA A 29 23.14 -18.47 -15.41
CA ALA A 29 23.28 -17.00 -15.49
C ALA A 29 22.85 -16.29 -14.19
N SER A 30 21.70 -16.71 -13.63
CA SER A 30 21.11 -16.14 -12.43
C SER A 30 21.91 -16.35 -11.14
N MET A 31 22.87 -17.29 -11.12
CA MET A 31 23.72 -17.57 -9.96
C MET A 31 24.97 -16.67 -9.88
N PHE A 32 25.30 -15.94 -10.94
CA PHE A 32 26.46 -15.05 -10.93
C PHE A 32 26.20 -13.85 -10.00
N TYR A 33 27.04 -13.68 -8.98
CA TYR A 33 26.96 -12.56 -8.05
C TYR A 33 28.34 -12.21 -7.48
N VAL A 34 28.62 -10.91 -7.40
CA VAL A 34 29.87 -10.38 -6.81
C VAL A 34 29.53 -9.71 -5.48
N CYS A 35 29.92 -10.34 -4.36
CA CYS A 35 29.67 -9.85 -3.00
C CYS A 35 30.30 -8.49 -2.75
N SER A 36 31.61 -8.39 -2.97
CA SER A 36 32.38 -7.17 -2.87
C SER A 36 33.47 -7.17 -3.94
N LEU A 37 33.75 -6.02 -4.51
CA LEU A 37 34.91 -5.77 -5.36
C LEU A 37 35.38 -4.34 -5.06
N SER A 38 36.20 -4.21 -4.04
CA SER A 38 36.62 -2.95 -3.44
C SER A 38 38.00 -3.11 -2.80
N THR A 39 38.72 -2.00 -2.68
CA THR A 39 39.97 -1.90 -1.92
C THR A 39 39.75 -1.57 -0.44
N LYS A 40 38.51 -1.24 -0.05
CA LYS A 40 38.17 -0.75 1.30
C LYS A 40 37.30 -1.71 2.10
N VAL A 41 36.37 -2.41 1.43
CA VAL A 41 35.38 -3.27 2.08
C VAL A 41 35.42 -4.67 1.48
N MET A 42 35.47 -5.69 2.35
CA MET A 42 35.46 -7.09 1.98
C MET A 42 34.29 -7.80 2.68
N ILE A 43 33.54 -8.62 1.94
CA ILE A 43 32.31 -9.25 2.44
C ILE A 43 32.43 -10.77 2.35
N TYR A 44 32.37 -11.42 3.51
CA TYR A 44 32.18 -12.86 3.65
C TYR A 44 30.74 -13.14 4.04
N LYS A 45 29.99 -13.79 3.15
CA LYS A 45 28.59 -14.14 3.38
C LYS A 45 28.24 -15.45 2.71
N GLY A 46 27.19 -16.08 3.20
CA GLY A 46 26.67 -17.32 2.64
C GLY A 46 25.44 -17.81 3.36
N MET A 47 24.91 -18.94 2.89
CA MET A 47 23.79 -19.63 3.52
C MET A 47 24.26 -20.48 4.70
N LEU A 48 24.70 -19.80 5.75
CA LEU A 48 25.33 -20.41 6.91
C LEU A 48 24.54 -20.02 8.17
N THR A 49 24.47 -20.93 9.13
CA THR A 49 24.17 -20.52 10.50
C THR A 49 25.31 -19.62 11.01
N THR A 50 25.03 -18.78 12.01
CA THR A 50 26.02 -17.87 12.57
C THR A 50 27.27 -18.60 13.08
N GLU A 51 27.12 -19.79 13.66
CA GLU A 51 28.24 -20.64 14.14
C GLU A 51 29.10 -21.21 13.01
N GLN A 52 28.52 -21.42 11.83
CA GLN A 52 29.22 -22.01 10.68
C GLN A 52 30.11 -21.03 9.93
N LEU A 53 29.94 -19.71 10.12
CA LEU A 53 30.67 -18.68 9.36
C LEU A 53 32.19 -18.86 9.45
N PHE A 54 32.73 -18.98 10.67
CA PHE A 54 34.16 -19.18 10.92
C PHE A 54 34.66 -20.57 10.56
N GLN A 55 33.77 -21.57 10.50
CA GLN A 55 34.14 -22.92 10.08
C GLN A 55 34.26 -23.02 8.56
N TYR A 56 33.41 -22.28 7.84
CA TYR A 56 33.37 -22.28 6.38
C TYR A 56 34.45 -21.39 5.77
N PHE A 57 34.64 -20.18 6.31
CA PHE A 57 35.67 -19.25 5.86
C PHE A 57 36.85 -19.24 6.82
N SER A 58 37.84 -20.11 6.58
CA SER A 58 39.04 -20.23 7.41
C SER A 58 39.82 -18.92 7.52
N ASP A 59 39.76 -18.07 6.48
CA ASP A 59 40.44 -16.78 6.41
C ASP A 59 40.05 -15.85 7.56
N LEU A 60 38.81 -15.95 8.07
CA LEU A 60 38.32 -15.16 9.20
C LEU A 60 38.97 -15.54 10.54
N ASN A 61 39.64 -16.70 10.62
CA ASN A 61 40.42 -17.11 11.80
C ASN A 61 41.91 -16.80 11.65
N ASP A 62 42.34 -16.32 10.49
CA ASP A 62 43.74 -16.01 10.25
C ASP A 62 44.16 -14.76 11.06
N PRO A 63 45.27 -14.80 11.83
CA PRO A 63 45.75 -13.65 12.59
C PRO A 63 46.08 -12.40 11.75
N ASP A 64 46.35 -12.57 10.45
CA ASP A 64 46.58 -11.46 9.52
C ASP A 64 45.26 -10.78 9.09
N TYR A 65 44.10 -11.42 9.32
CA TYR A 65 42.79 -10.83 9.07
C TYR A 65 42.42 -9.82 10.16
N GLN A 66 42.92 -8.59 10.02
CA GLN A 66 42.69 -7.50 10.96
C GLN A 66 41.78 -6.42 10.37
N SER A 67 40.88 -5.88 11.20
CA SER A 67 39.98 -4.80 10.80
C SER A 67 39.63 -3.92 12.00
N HIS A 68 39.47 -2.62 11.76
CA HIS A 68 38.93 -1.66 12.75
C HIS A 68 37.40 -1.64 12.78
N LEU A 69 36.73 -2.32 11.86
CA LEU A 69 35.26 -2.40 11.78
C LEU A 69 34.79 -3.82 11.45
N ALA A 70 33.62 -4.19 11.97
CA ALA A 70 32.91 -5.41 11.59
C ALA A 70 31.40 -5.15 11.52
N MET A 71 30.75 -5.63 10.46
CA MET A 71 29.31 -5.61 10.29
C MET A 71 28.83 -7.04 10.08
N VAL A 72 27.92 -7.50 10.92
CA VAL A 72 27.39 -8.87 10.89
C VAL A 72 25.88 -8.80 10.76
N HIS A 73 25.32 -9.66 9.91
CA HIS A 73 23.89 -9.77 9.72
C HIS A 73 23.46 -11.25 9.66
N SER A 74 22.37 -11.56 10.35
CA SER A 74 21.67 -12.84 10.23
C SER A 74 20.27 -12.58 9.71
N ARG A 75 19.86 -13.30 8.65
CA ARG A 75 18.59 -13.06 7.95
C ARG A 75 17.57 -14.14 8.27
N PHE A 76 16.35 -13.73 8.63
CA PHE A 76 15.19 -14.61 8.62
C PHE A 76 14.49 -14.51 7.26
N SER A 77 14.22 -15.65 6.62
CA SER A 77 13.55 -15.69 5.31
C SER A 77 12.14 -16.23 5.43
N THR A 78 11.22 -15.70 4.62
CA THR A 78 9.89 -16.27 4.40
C THR A 78 9.91 -17.42 3.37
N ASN A 79 11.06 -17.71 2.76
CA ASN A 79 11.23 -18.81 1.81
C ASN A 79 12.01 -19.99 2.42
N THR A 80 11.72 -21.20 1.92
CA THR A 80 12.49 -22.41 2.20
C THR A 80 13.61 -22.65 1.19
N PHE A 81 13.62 -21.91 0.08
CA PHE A 81 14.65 -22.02 -0.96
C PHE A 81 15.77 -21.03 -0.66
N PRO A 82 16.96 -21.53 -0.32
CA PRO A 82 18.02 -20.67 0.14
C PRO A 82 18.76 -20.05 -1.06
N SER A 83 19.20 -18.79 -0.92
CA SER A 83 19.90 -18.05 -1.97
C SER A 83 21.11 -17.31 -1.37
N TRP A 84 22.28 -17.54 -1.95
CA TRP A 84 23.56 -17.02 -1.47
C TRP A 84 23.70 -15.51 -1.68
N ASP A 85 23.25 -15.04 -2.84
CA ASP A 85 23.28 -13.63 -3.25
C ASP A 85 22.45 -12.73 -2.33
N ARG A 86 21.35 -13.26 -1.77
CA ARG A 86 20.45 -12.55 -0.85
C ARG A 86 20.89 -12.56 0.62
N ALA A 87 21.96 -13.30 0.96
CA ALA A 87 22.59 -13.13 2.27
C ALA A 87 23.13 -11.69 2.40
N GLN A 88 23.25 -11.20 3.64
CA GLN A 88 23.79 -9.88 3.95
C GLN A 88 25.01 -10.03 4.87
N PRO A 89 25.94 -9.05 4.94
CA PRO A 89 25.86 -7.69 4.41
C PRO A 89 25.74 -7.55 2.88
N CYS A 90 25.06 -6.50 2.43
CA CYS A 90 25.19 -5.96 1.08
C CYS A 90 26.48 -5.10 0.99
N ARG A 91 26.72 -4.39 -0.13
CA ARG A 91 28.02 -3.77 -0.43
C ARG A 91 28.36 -2.62 0.52
N PHE A 92 27.37 -1.80 0.87
CA PHE A 92 27.52 -0.65 1.76
C PHE A 92 26.63 -0.72 3.00
N MET A 93 25.76 -1.72 3.11
CA MET A 93 24.75 -1.77 4.16
C MET A 93 24.33 -3.17 4.60
N SER A 94 23.77 -3.26 5.80
CA SER A 94 22.91 -4.35 6.27
C SER A 94 21.58 -3.79 6.73
N HIS A 95 20.51 -4.53 6.51
CA HIS A 95 19.15 -4.12 6.75
C HIS A 95 18.38 -5.22 7.46
N ASN A 96 17.98 -4.91 8.70
CA ASN A 96 16.96 -5.63 9.43
C ASN A 96 15.64 -4.88 9.25
N GLY A 97 14.70 -5.50 8.53
CA GLY A 97 13.42 -4.88 8.17
C GLY A 97 12.91 -5.31 6.81
N GLU A 98 11.96 -4.55 6.26
CA GLU A 98 11.35 -4.76 4.95
C GLU A 98 10.99 -3.40 4.33
N ILE A 99 11.39 -3.15 3.07
CA ILE A 99 11.03 -1.92 2.35
C ILE A 99 9.69 -2.12 1.63
N ASN A 100 8.63 -1.53 2.17
CA ASN A 100 7.25 -1.73 1.70
C ASN A 100 6.87 -0.90 0.46
N THR A 101 7.74 0.02 0.02
CA THR A 101 7.56 0.87 -1.18
C THR A 101 8.44 0.47 -2.35
N VAL A 102 9.17 -0.65 -2.25
CA VAL A 102 10.26 -1.04 -3.18
C VAL A 102 9.86 -0.98 -4.67
N ARG A 103 8.64 -1.41 -5.03
CA ARG A 103 8.17 -1.39 -6.42
C ARG A 103 8.12 0.03 -6.99
N GLY A 104 7.58 0.97 -6.22
CA GLY A 104 7.53 2.38 -6.60
C GLY A 104 8.93 2.95 -6.72
N ASN A 105 9.81 2.64 -5.76
CA ASN A 105 11.19 3.10 -5.78
C ASN A 105 11.96 2.61 -7.03
N ILE A 106 11.74 1.36 -7.44
CA ILE A 106 12.32 0.82 -8.68
C ILE A 106 11.82 1.58 -9.91
N ASN A 107 10.51 1.83 -9.99
CA ASN A 107 9.90 2.54 -11.13
C ASN A 107 10.45 3.97 -11.25
N TRP A 108 10.57 4.69 -10.13
CA TRP A 108 11.12 6.04 -10.11
C TRP A 108 12.61 6.07 -10.47
N MET A 109 13.41 5.14 -9.93
CA MET A 109 14.82 5.04 -10.31
C MET A 109 15.02 4.69 -11.78
N THR A 110 14.16 3.82 -12.34
CA THR A 110 14.18 3.50 -13.78
C THR A 110 13.89 4.74 -14.62
N ALA A 111 12.88 5.53 -14.23
CA ALA A 111 12.53 6.75 -14.93
C ALA A 111 13.63 7.83 -14.84
N ARG A 112 14.36 7.93 -13.73
CA ARG A 112 15.46 8.88 -13.55
C ARG A 112 16.66 8.62 -14.46
N GLN A 113 16.83 7.40 -14.97
CA GLN A 113 17.92 7.07 -15.90
C GLN A 113 17.93 7.92 -17.18
N GLY A 114 16.79 8.52 -17.56
CA GLY A 114 16.70 9.39 -18.74
C GLY A 114 17.06 10.86 -18.47
N VAL A 115 17.34 11.24 -17.22
CA VAL A 115 17.65 12.63 -16.82
C VAL A 115 18.97 12.73 -16.04
N VAL A 116 19.48 11.63 -15.47
CA VAL A 116 20.73 11.65 -14.72
C VAL A 116 21.94 11.89 -15.62
N GLU A 117 22.82 12.76 -15.15
CA GLU A 117 24.10 13.08 -15.79
C GLU A 117 25.20 13.07 -14.71
N SER A 118 26.40 12.60 -15.04
CA SER A 118 27.49 12.49 -14.07
C SER A 118 28.82 12.89 -14.70
N GLU A 119 29.46 13.92 -14.16
CA GLU A 119 30.81 14.32 -14.57
C GLU A 119 31.85 13.22 -14.32
N LEU A 120 31.62 12.36 -13.30
CA LEU A 120 32.55 11.30 -12.90
C LEU A 120 32.57 10.11 -13.86
N PHE A 121 31.45 9.83 -14.54
CA PHE A 121 31.34 8.73 -15.51
C PHE A 121 31.24 9.21 -16.96
N GLY A 122 30.81 10.45 -17.20
CA GLY A 122 30.58 11.00 -18.54
C GLY A 122 29.73 10.04 -19.39
N ASP A 123 30.22 9.76 -20.61
CA ASP A 123 29.57 8.85 -21.56
C ASP A 123 29.48 7.39 -21.07
N GLU A 124 30.24 7.00 -20.05
CA GLU A 124 30.19 5.65 -19.48
C GLU A 124 29.01 5.45 -18.52
N LEU A 125 28.30 6.52 -18.12
CA LEU A 125 27.16 6.43 -17.19
C LEU A 125 26.09 5.45 -17.68
N ALA A 126 25.78 5.46 -18.98
CA ALA A 126 24.79 4.56 -19.58
C ALA A 126 25.14 3.07 -19.41
N LYS A 127 26.44 2.74 -19.24
CA LYS A 127 26.90 1.37 -18.96
C LYS A 127 26.53 0.89 -17.55
N LEU A 128 26.11 1.78 -16.67
CA LEU A 128 25.65 1.43 -15.32
C LEU A 128 24.15 1.05 -15.29
N PHE A 129 23.42 1.26 -16.39
CA PHE A 129 21.98 0.98 -16.44
C PHE A 129 21.66 -0.47 -16.86
N PRO A 130 20.65 -1.11 -16.24
CA PRO A 130 19.80 -0.57 -15.17
C PRO A 130 20.54 -0.45 -13.82
N VAL A 131 20.28 0.65 -13.10
CA VAL A 131 20.87 0.92 -11.77
C VAL A 131 20.47 -0.17 -10.79
N VAL A 132 19.16 -0.45 -10.71
CA VAL A 132 18.63 -1.59 -9.96
C VAL A 132 18.83 -2.86 -10.78
N GLU A 133 19.53 -3.83 -10.21
CA GLU A 133 19.67 -5.15 -10.83
C GLU A 133 18.39 -5.98 -10.65
N PRO A 134 18.03 -6.84 -11.64
CA PRO A 134 16.87 -7.72 -11.51
C PRO A 134 17.04 -8.74 -10.37
N ASP A 135 15.92 -9.24 -9.86
CA ASP A 135 15.80 -10.32 -8.86
C ASP A 135 16.49 -10.08 -7.50
N CYS A 136 16.86 -8.83 -7.22
CA CYS A 136 17.40 -8.44 -5.92
C CYS A 136 16.33 -8.48 -4.83
N SER A 137 16.75 -8.71 -3.58
CA SER A 137 15.89 -8.39 -2.44
C SER A 137 15.63 -6.88 -2.38
N ASP A 138 14.64 -6.48 -1.58
CA ASP A 138 14.40 -5.09 -1.22
C ASP A 138 15.67 -4.38 -0.72
N SER A 139 16.44 -5.05 0.14
CA SER A 139 17.68 -4.58 0.75
C SER A 139 18.80 -4.47 -0.29
N GLY A 140 18.92 -5.44 -1.19
CA GLY A 140 19.87 -5.36 -2.31
C GLY A 140 19.51 -4.26 -3.31
N THR A 141 18.21 -4.02 -3.52
CA THR A 141 17.70 -2.94 -4.36
C THR A 141 18.05 -1.57 -3.77
N PHE A 142 17.87 -1.39 -2.46
CA PHE A 142 18.32 -0.18 -1.75
C PHE A 142 19.83 0.01 -1.87
N ASP A 143 20.62 -1.05 -1.62
CA ASP A 143 22.08 -1.00 -1.70
C ASP A 143 22.58 -0.64 -3.11
N ASN A 144 21.93 -1.10 -4.18
CA ASN A 144 22.24 -0.69 -5.56
C ASN A 144 22.09 0.82 -5.77
N VAL A 145 21.04 1.42 -5.21
CA VAL A 145 20.78 2.85 -5.35
C VAL A 145 21.72 3.65 -4.45
N LEU A 146 21.96 3.20 -3.22
CA LEU A 146 22.94 3.81 -2.32
C LEU A 146 24.34 3.83 -2.94
N GLU A 147 24.79 2.68 -3.47
CA GLU A 147 26.06 2.55 -4.16
C GLU A 147 26.15 3.47 -5.40
N PHE A 148 25.07 3.55 -6.19
CA PHE A 148 25.03 4.45 -7.32
C PHE A 148 25.25 5.91 -6.90
N LEU A 149 24.53 6.39 -5.88
CA LEU A 149 24.67 7.75 -5.36
C LEU A 149 26.10 8.04 -4.90
N LEU A 150 26.71 7.10 -4.15
CA LEU A 150 28.09 7.20 -3.67
C LEU A 150 29.09 7.28 -4.82
N MET A 151 29.01 6.35 -5.78
CA MET A 151 29.94 6.28 -6.90
C MET A 151 29.81 7.49 -7.84
N THR A 152 28.66 8.16 -7.82
CA THR A 152 28.41 9.40 -8.57
C THR A 152 28.72 10.69 -7.82
N GLY A 153 29.24 10.61 -6.58
CA GLY A 153 29.84 11.76 -5.88
C GLY A 153 29.09 12.27 -4.65
N ARG A 154 27.95 11.69 -4.27
CA ARG A 154 27.29 12.02 -3.00
C ARG A 154 28.00 11.35 -1.82
N THR A 155 27.91 11.98 -0.66
CA THR A 155 28.43 11.40 0.59
C THR A 155 27.48 10.32 1.13
N LEU A 156 28.00 9.40 1.95
CA LEU A 156 27.22 8.31 2.55
C LEU A 156 26.09 8.84 3.43
N GLN A 157 26.40 9.80 4.31
CA GLN A 157 25.44 10.37 5.24
C GLN A 157 24.31 11.09 4.51
N GLU A 158 24.63 11.90 3.50
CA GLU A 158 23.65 12.60 2.67
C GLU A 158 22.73 11.63 1.92
N SER A 159 23.33 10.61 1.30
CA SER A 159 22.57 9.60 0.54
C SER A 159 21.60 8.86 1.45
N VAL A 160 22.04 8.46 2.64
CA VAL A 160 21.17 7.81 3.63
C VAL A 160 20.07 8.76 4.13
N MET A 161 20.38 10.03 4.43
CA MET A 161 19.37 11.02 4.86
C MET A 161 18.35 11.37 3.77
N MET A 162 18.74 11.28 2.50
CA MET A 162 17.86 11.47 1.35
C MET A 162 16.94 10.26 1.13
N MET A 163 17.49 9.04 1.22
CA MET A 163 16.72 7.80 1.01
C MET A 163 15.80 7.47 2.20
N ILE A 164 16.25 7.75 3.43
CA ILE A 164 15.51 7.52 4.69
C ILE A 164 15.42 8.85 5.47
N PRO A 165 14.58 9.79 4.99
CA PRO A 165 14.42 11.08 5.64
C PRO A 165 13.60 10.95 6.94
N GLU A 166 13.86 11.87 7.87
CA GLU A 166 13.00 12.05 9.05
C GLU A 166 11.57 12.44 8.66
N ALA A 167 10.62 12.16 9.54
CA ALA A 167 9.29 12.76 9.45
C ALA A 167 9.40 14.27 9.73
N TRP A 168 9.33 15.10 8.67
CA TRP A 168 9.61 16.53 8.76
C TRP A 168 8.35 17.40 8.60
N GLN A 169 7.36 16.98 7.81
CA GLN A 169 6.21 17.81 7.42
C GLN A 169 5.42 18.34 8.62
N LYS A 170 5.09 17.47 9.57
CA LYS A 170 4.29 17.82 10.76
C LYS A 170 5.12 17.91 12.05
N HIS A 171 6.44 17.96 11.96
CA HIS A 171 7.32 18.02 13.14
C HIS A 171 7.47 19.46 13.64
N GLU A 172 6.60 19.91 14.54
CA GLU A 172 6.50 21.31 14.98
C GLU A 172 7.79 21.87 15.59
N THR A 173 8.61 21.05 16.25
CA THR A 173 9.84 21.47 16.94
C THR A 173 11.10 21.38 16.07
N MET A 174 10.98 21.00 14.78
CA MET A 174 12.14 20.97 13.87
C MET A 174 12.64 22.38 13.58
N SER A 175 13.96 22.58 13.59
CA SER A 175 14.55 23.85 13.13
C SER A 175 14.21 24.12 11.66
N GLU A 176 14.03 25.39 11.29
CA GLU A 176 13.69 25.79 9.92
C GLU A 176 14.76 25.34 8.91
N THR A 177 16.04 25.41 9.27
CA THR A 177 17.15 24.96 8.43
C THR A 177 17.05 23.47 8.11
N LYS A 178 16.77 22.63 9.11
CA LYS A 178 16.62 21.18 8.96
C LYS A 178 15.34 20.83 8.19
N ARG A 179 14.24 21.55 8.43
CA ARG A 179 12.99 21.39 7.67
C ARG A 179 13.21 21.70 6.18
N ALA A 180 13.86 22.82 5.88
CA ALA A 180 14.18 23.22 4.52
C ALA A 180 15.09 22.21 3.81
N PHE A 181 16.05 21.63 4.52
CA PHE A 181 16.88 20.54 3.99
C PHE A 181 16.05 19.33 3.55
N TYR A 182 15.16 18.82 4.41
CA TYR A 182 14.34 17.66 4.06
C TYR A 182 13.26 17.98 3.01
N GLU A 183 12.67 19.17 3.07
CA GLU A 183 11.72 19.63 2.05
C GLU A 183 12.40 19.69 0.67
N TYR A 184 13.60 20.26 0.59
CA TYR A 184 14.38 20.28 -0.65
C TYR A 184 14.67 18.87 -1.18
N HIS A 185 15.12 17.95 -0.33
CA HIS A 185 15.40 16.57 -0.75
C HIS A 185 14.13 15.80 -1.16
N SER A 186 12.98 16.14 -0.57
CA SER A 186 11.69 15.57 -1.00
C SER A 186 11.31 15.95 -2.43
N ALA A 187 11.84 17.05 -2.97
CA ALA A 187 11.68 17.40 -4.39
C ALA A 187 12.54 16.53 -5.33
N MET A 188 13.49 15.76 -4.80
CA MET A 188 14.45 14.96 -5.57
C MET A 188 14.19 13.45 -5.52
N MET A 189 13.89 12.93 -4.33
CA MET A 189 13.72 11.50 -4.11
C MET A 189 12.61 11.24 -3.10
N GLU A 190 11.80 10.25 -3.42
CA GLU A 190 10.80 9.72 -2.51
C GLU A 190 11.43 8.82 -1.44
N PRO A 191 10.89 8.81 -0.20
CA PRO A 191 11.39 7.92 0.84
C PRO A 191 11.33 6.44 0.44
N TRP A 192 12.32 5.68 0.87
CA TRP A 192 12.29 4.22 0.88
C TRP A 192 11.71 3.78 2.23
N ASP A 193 10.40 3.59 2.27
CA ASP A 193 9.63 3.42 3.51
C ASP A 193 9.51 1.94 3.92
N GLY A 194 9.13 1.72 5.18
CA GLY A 194 8.99 0.41 5.79
C GLY A 194 9.81 0.27 7.08
N PRO A 195 9.59 -0.79 7.89
CA PRO A 195 10.42 -1.05 9.06
C PRO A 195 11.87 -1.20 8.63
N ALA A 196 12.77 -0.44 9.23
CA ALA A 196 14.17 -0.52 8.88
C ALA A 196 15.07 -0.16 10.05
N SER A 197 16.03 -1.04 10.32
CA SER A 197 17.27 -0.73 11.02
C SER A 197 18.41 -0.98 10.04
N ILE A 198 18.90 0.09 9.42
CA ILE A 198 19.96 0.01 8.42
C ILE A 198 21.27 0.43 9.05
N VAL A 199 22.24 -0.49 9.03
CA VAL A 199 23.65 -0.21 9.35
C VAL A 199 24.39 -0.03 8.04
N PHE A 200 25.25 0.99 7.93
CA PHE A 200 25.93 1.33 6.68
C PHE A 200 27.40 1.70 6.92
N THR A 201 28.23 1.48 5.90
CA THR A 201 29.66 1.80 5.92
C THR A 201 30.24 1.96 4.51
N ASP A 202 31.21 2.85 4.37
CA ASP A 202 32.11 2.98 3.20
C ASP A 202 33.58 2.67 3.57
N GLY A 203 33.81 2.08 4.76
CA GLY A 203 35.12 1.83 5.35
C GLY A 203 35.67 2.99 6.19
N LYS A 204 35.25 4.24 5.91
CA LYS A 204 35.63 5.44 6.66
C LYS A 204 34.66 5.74 7.80
N TYR A 205 33.39 5.52 7.56
CA TYR A 205 32.33 5.66 8.55
C TYR A 205 31.68 4.30 8.84
N ILE A 206 31.20 4.11 10.06
CA ILE A 206 30.16 3.12 10.33
C ILE A 206 29.00 3.84 11.02
N GLY A 207 27.80 3.66 10.50
CA GLY A 207 26.62 4.31 11.03
C GLY A 207 25.40 3.42 10.99
N ALA A 208 24.34 3.89 11.63
CA ALA A 208 23.04 3.26 11.56
C ALA A 208 21.93 4.29 11.60
N VAL A 209 20.83 3.99 10.94
CA VAL A 209 19.61 4.79 10.93
C VAL A 209 18.40 3.88 11.10
N LEU A 210 17.41 4.37 11.84
CA LEU A 210 16.10 3.74 11.88
C LEU A 210 15.18 4.40 10.86
N ASP A 211 14.18 3.65 10.40
CA ASP A 211 13.05 4.23 9.69
C ASP A 211 12.38 5.35 10.50
N ARG A 212 11.57 6.15 9.80
CA ARG A 212 10.85 7.31 10.37
C ARG A 212 9.98 6.99 11.59
N ASN A 213 9.55 5.73 11.73
CA ASN A 213 8.66 5.26 12.79
C ASN A 213 9.44 4.49 13.88
N GLY A 214 10.69 4.10 13.61
CA GLY A 214 11.56 3.35 14.52
C GLY A 214 10.99 1.97 14.85
N LEU A 215 10.60 1.22 13.82
CA LEU A 215 9.89 -0.06 13.95
C LEU A 215 10.82 -1.23 14.26
N ARG A 216 12.14 -1.04 14.17
CA ARG A 216 13.13 -2.07 14.53
C ARG A 216 14.04 -1.62 15.68
N PRO A 217 14.45 -2.54 16.56
CA PRO A 217 15.31 -2.20 17.68
C PRO A 217 16.77 -2.04 17.23
N SER A 218 17.45 -1.06 17.80
CA SER A 218 18.90 -0.87 17.69
C SER A 218 19.46 -0.28 18.99
N ARG A 219 20.40 -0.99 19.61
CA ARG A 219 21.01 -0.68 20.92
C ARG A 219 22.52 -0.60 20.76
N TYR A 220 23.17 0.28 21.53
CA TYR A 220 24.62 0.40 21.50
C TYR A 220 25.25 0.57 22.88
N TYR A 221 26.51 0.15 22.98
CA TYR A 221 27.42 0.33 24.10
C TYR A 221 28.63 1.10 23.62
N LEU A 222 29.05 2.08 24.42
CA LEU A 222 30.37 2.70 24.32
C LEU A 222 31.17 2.28 25.55
N THR A 223 32.42 1.90 25.34
CA THR A 223 33.31 1.40 26.39
C THR A 223 34.40 2.41 26.75
N HIS A 224 35.13 2.17 27.84
CA HIS A 224 36.25 3.03 28.26
C HIS A 224 37.52 2.79 27.46
N ASP A 225 37.64 1.65 26.78
CA ASP A 225 38.70 1.29 25.83
C ASP A 225 38.31 1.58 24.36
N ASP A 226 37.42 2.56 24.16
CA ASP A 226 37.03 3.14 22.86
C ASP A 226 36.44 2.16 21.84
N HIS A 227 35.84 1.05 22.29
CA HIS A 227 35.00 0.20 21.44
C HIS A 227 33.55 0.68 21.40
N VAL A 228 32.96 0.60 20.20
CA VAL A 228 31.54 0.78 19.95
C VAL A 228 30.93 -0.56 19.57
N ILE A 229 29.93 -1.00 20.32
CA ILE A 229 29.20 -2.26 20.05
C ILE A 229 27.75 -1.89 19.82
N MET A 230 27.24 -2.15 18.61
CA MET A 230 25.83 -1.96 18.26
C MET A 230 25.21 -3.28 17.81
N ALA A 231 23.99 -3.56 18.26
CA ALA A 231 23.20 -4.71 17.84
C ALA A 231 21.70 -4.46 17.98
N SER A 232 20.90 -5.33 17.35
CA SER A 232 19.44 -5.32 17.50
C SER A 232 18.99 -5.58 18.95
N GLU A 233 19.80 -6.30 19.74
CA GLU A 233 19.53 -6.65 21.12
C GLU A 233 20.67 -6.26 22.09
N VAL A 234 20.38 -6.33 23.38
CA VAL A 234 21.38 -6.18 24.46
C VAL A 234 21.97 -7.53 24.85
N GLY A 235 23.25 -7.56 25.22
CA GLY A 235 23.88 -8.79 25.72
C GLY A 235 24.42 -9.76 24.65
N VAL A 236 24.56 -9.29 23.40
CA VAL A 236 25.13 -10.10 22.29
C VAL A 236 26.62 -10.42 22.46
N LEU A 237 27.35 -9.64 23.26
CA LEU A 237 28.76 -9.85 23.58
C LEU A 237 28.98 -9.73 25.10
N PRO A 238 29.91 -10.50 25.69
CA PRO A 238 30.30 -10.34 27.08
C PRO A 238 31.11 -9.05 27.24
N VAL A 239 30.53 -8.04 27.89
CA VAL A 239 31.19 -6.77 28.22
C VAL A 239 31.18 -6.59 29.73
N ASP A 240 32.36 -6.38 30.33
CA ASP A 240 32.47 -6.06 31.76
C ASP A 240 31.67 -4.78 32.06
N PRO A 241 30.67 -4.82 32.97
CA PRO A 241 29.93 -3.62 33.37
C PRO A 241 30.80 -2.44 33.79
N ALA A 242 31.98 -2.68 34.37
CA ALA A 242 32.92 -1.63 34.77
C ALA A 242 33.60 -0.94 33.57
N ASN A 243 33.68 -1.61 32.42
CA ASN A 243 34.23 -1.04 31.18
C ASN A 243 33.17 -0.27 30.36
N VAL A 244 31.88 -0.31 30.74
CA VAL A 244 30.84 0.40 29.99
C VAL A 244 30.82 1.88 30.35
N LYS A 245 31.21 2.72 29.39
CA LYS A 245 31.18 4.18 29.48
C LYS A 245 29.77 4.73 29.29
N SER A 246 29.01 4.22 28.32
CA SER A 246 27.60 4.57 28.14
C SER A 246 26.81 3.49 27.39
N LYS A 247 25.48 3.53 27.54
CA LYS A 247 24.53 2.67 26.81
C LYS A 247 23.45 3.54 26.20
N GLY A 248 23.03 3.22 24.98
CA GLY A 248 21.98 3.97 24.28
C GLY A 248 21.14 3.11 23.35
N ARG A 249 20.19 3.76 22.70
CA ARG A 249 19.35 3.20 21.64
C ARG A 249 19.18 4.21 20.52
N LEU A 250 18.98 3.72 19.30
CA LEU A 250 18.53 4.58 18.22
C LEU A 250 17.08 4.98 18.44
N GLN A 251 16.73 6.17 17.98
CA GLN A 251 15.39 6.75 18.05
C GLN A 251 14.89 6.99 16.63
N PRO A 252 13.57 6.99 16.38
CA PRO A 252 13.01 7.24 15.06
C PRO A 252 13.63 8.48 14.40
N GLY A 253 14.10 8.31 13.17
CA GLY A 253 14.71 9.40 12.40
C GLY A 253 16.11 9.86 12.83
N ARG A 254 16.66 9.41 13.97
CA ARG A 254 18.03 9.77 14.41
C ARG A 254 19.08 8.86 13.77
N MET A 255 20.23 9.44 13.43
CA MET A 255 21.37 8.73 12.88
C MET A 255 22.45 8.55 13.95
N PHE A 256 23.00 7.34 14.01
CA PHE A 256 24.21 7.02 14.74
C PHE A 256 25.36 6.97 13.76
N LEU A 257 26.49 7.63 14.05
CA LEU A 257 27.61 7.68 13.12
C LEU A 257 28.94 7.75 13.87
N VAL A 258 29.84 6.81 13.58
CA VAL A 258 31.23 6.84 14.01
C VAL A 258 32.10 7.24 12.82
N ASP A 259 32.97 8.23 13.03
CA ASP A 259 34.00 8.64 12.08
C ASP A 259 35.35 8.11 12.56
N PHE A 260 35.94 7.18 11.80
CA PHE A 260 37.21 6.55 12.17
C PHE A 260 38.42 7.47 11.95
N GLU A 261 38.33 8.47 11.06
CA GLU A 261 39.40 9.47 10.90
C GLU A 261 39.42 10.46 12.07
N GLN A 262 38.24 10.86 12.55
CA GLN A 262 38.13 11.72 13.75
C GLN A 262 38.25 10.94 15.06
N GLY A 263 38.13 9.61 15.02
CA GLY A 263 38.20 8.73 16.19
C GLY A 263 37.07 8.98 17.21
N ARG A 264 35.86 9.38 16.75
CA ARG A 264 34.76 9.72 17.66
C ARG A 264 33.38 9.38 17.09
N LEU A 265 32.41 9.26 18.00
CA LEU A 265 30.99 9.26 17.68
C LEU A 265 30.54 10.70 17.35
N ILE A 266 29.92 10.88 16.18
CA ILE A 266 29.35 12.15 15.75
C ILE A 266 27.90 12.25 16.27
N PRO A 267 27.55 13.27 17.06
CA PRO A 267 26.16 13.52 17.47
C PRO A 267 25.24 13.77 16.27
N ASP A 268 24.02 13.23 16.34
CA ASP A 268 22.99 13.37 15.31
C ASP A 268 22.68 14.83 14.95
N ASP A 269 22.57 15.69 15.96
CA ASP A 269 22.25 17.12 15.77
C ASP A 269 23.42 17.87 15.11
N GLU A 270 24.67 17.52 15.45
CA GLU A 270 25.88 18.07 14.82
C GLU A 270 25.92 17.68 13.33
N LEU A 271 25.76 16.39 13.05
CA LEU A 271 25.74 15.84 11.70
C LEU A 271 24.69 16.53 10.83
N LYS A 272 23.44 16.53 11.28
CA LYS A 272 22.33 17.06 10.48
C LYS A 272 22.39 18.57 10.32
N GLN A 273 22.85 19.30 11.33
CA GLN A 273 23.01 20.74 11.23
C GLN A 273 24.11 21.11 10.23
N GLU A 274 25.19 20.32 10.15
CA GLU A 274 26.21 20.49 9.12
C GLU A 274 25.58 20.39 7.73
N PHE A 275 24.93 19.27 7.42
CA PHE A 275 24.32 19.05 6.10
C PHE A 275 23.22 20.05 5.78
N ALA A 276 22.33 20.33 6.73
CA ALA A 276 21.27 21.32 6.55
C ALA A 276 21.80 22.75 6.35
N GLY A 277 23.02 23.05 6.84
CA GLY A 277 23.69 24.33 6.67
C GLY A 277 24.62 24.44 5.45
N ARG A 278 24.90 23.35 4.72
CA ARG A 278 25.86 23.35 3.58
C ARG A 278 25.43 24.23 2.41
N ARG A 279 24.12 24.45 2.26
CA ARG A 279 23.51 25.21 1.17
C ARG A 279 22.32 26.02 1.69
N PRO A 280 21.94 27.12 1.03
CA PRO A 280 20.83 27.96 1.46
C PRO A 280 19.48 27.36 1.02
N TYR A 281 19.15 26.15 1.48
CA TYR A 281 17.96 25.39 1.04
C TYR A 281 16.65 26.19 1.20
N ALA A 282 16.51 26.93 2.29
CA ALA A 282 15.33 27.76 2.54
C ALA A 282 15.18 28.90 1.52
N GLU A 283 16.31 29.48 1.09
CA GLU A 283 16.31 30.51 0.04
C GLU A 283 15.93 29.90 -1.32
N TRP A 284 16.53 28.76 -1.66
CA TRP A 284 16.20 28.04 -2.89
C TRP A 284 14.71 27.69 -2.96
N LEU A 285 14.16 27.12 -1.90
CA LEU A 285 12.74 26.80 -1.80
C LEU A 285 11.88 28.05 -1.99
N ARG A 286 12.21 29.16 -1.33
CA ARG A 286 11.46 30.42 -1.47
C ARG A 286 11.51 30.98 -2.90
N ASN A 287 12.63 30.81 -3.59
CA ASN A 287 12.84 31.39 -4.92
C ASN A 287 12.18 30.56 -6.04
N GLN A 288 12.15 29.23 -5.91
CA GLN A 288 11.78 28.32 -7.00
C GLN A 288 10.48 27.54 -6.77
N ARG A 289 10.08 27.29 -5.52
CA ARG A 289 8.88 26.49 -5.23
C ARG A 289 7.66 27.18 -5.80
N ILE A 290 6.87 26.43 -6.58
CA ILE A 290 5.58 26.89 -7.07
C ILE A 290 4.51 26.33 -6.15
N GLU A 291 3.66 27.19 -5.57
CA GLU A 291 2.50 26.73 -4.80
C GLU A 291 1.22 26.89 -5.62
N VAL A 292 0.24 26.00 -5.40
CA VAL A 292 -1.07 26.07 -6.08
C VAL A 292 -1.74 27.44 -5.90
N LYS A 293 -1.56 28.07 -4.74
CA LYS A 293 -2.12 29.40 -4.42
C LYS A 293 -1.51 30.55 -5.25
N ASP A 294 -0.32 30.34 -5.82
CA ASP A 294 0.37 31.33 -6.66
C ASP A 294 -0.22 31.32 -8.08
N LEU A 295 -0.83 30.21 -8.47
CA LEU A 295 -1.55 30.07 -9.73
C LEU A 295 -2.88 30.83 -9.65
N ARG A 296 -3.20 31.57 -10.70
CA ARG A 296 -4.47 32.28 -10.80
C ARG A 296 -5.49 31.36 -11.46
N PRO A 297 -6.66 31.10 -10.84
CA PRO A 297 -7.75 30.48 -11.58
C PRO A 297 -8.13 31.46 -12.69
N ASN A 298 -8.03 31.02 -13.95
CA ASN A 298 -8.67 31.76 -15.03
C ASN A 298 -10.18 31.78 -14.77
N LYS A 299 -10.87 32.82 -15.26
CA LYS A 299 -12.33 33.01 -15.10
C LYS A 299 -13.16 31.99 -15.89
N GLU A 300 -12.75 30.73 -15.94
CA GLU A 300 -13.62 29.67 -16.42
C GLU A 300 -14.68 29.41 -15.35
N PRO A 301 -15.96 29.47 -15.71
CA PRO A 301 -17.04 29.27 -14.76
C PRO A 301 -16.95 27.86 -14.15
N HIS A 302 -17.27 27.76 -12.86
CA HIS A 302 -17.53 26.49 -12.20
C HIS A 302 -18.43 25.63 -13.10
N GLY A 303 -17.91 24.53 -13.63
CA GLY A 303 -18.71 23.59 -14.41
C GLY A 303 -19.68 22.87 -13.48
N PHE A 304 -20.93 23.34 -13.43
CA PHE A 304 -22.05 22.59 -12.89
C PHE A 304 -23.14 22.59 -13.96
N ASP A 305 -23.28 21.46 -14.64
CA ASP A 305 -24.22 21.31 -15.75
C ASP A 305 -25.37 20.38 -15.33
N PRO A 306 -26.37 20.90 -14.58
CA PRO A 306 -27.44 20.07 -14.01
C PRO A 306 -28.27 19.37 -15.09
N GLU A 307 -28.42 19.98 -16.27
CA GLU A 307 -29.19 19.42 -17.38
C GLU A 307 -28.58 18.12 -17.93
N THR A 308 -27.26 17.97 -17.87
CA THR A 308 -26.55 16.78 -18.40
C THR A 308 -26.00 15.88 -17.29
N LEU A 309 -26.13 16.29 -16.03
CA LEU A 309 -25.52 15.62 -14.88
C LEU A 309 -25.97 14.17 -14.75
N LEU A 310 -27.28 13.90 -14.82
CA LEU A 310 -27.82 12.54 -14.68
C LEU A 310 -27.27 11.60 -15.76
N ALA A 311 -27.27 12.04 -17.02
CA ALA A 311 -26.73 11.27 -18.14
C ALA A 311 -25.23 10.98 -17.97
N ARG A 312 -24.43 11.99 -17.57
CA ARG A 312 -23.01 11.80 -17.27
C ARG A 312 -22.80 10.83 -16.11
N MET A 313 -23.55 10.98 -15.01
CA MET A 313 -23.51 10.08 -13.86
C MET A 313 -23.81 8.63 -14.26
N GLN A 314 -24.85 8.40 -15.06
CA GLN A 314 -25.18 7.06 -15.57
C GLN A 314 -24.06 6.49 -16.45
N ALA A 315 -23.52 7.29 -17.37
CA ALA A 315 -22.44 6.88 -18.26
C ALA A 315 -21.14 6.51 -17.53
N PHE A 316 -20.81 7.21 -16.44
CA PHE A 316 -19.67 6.91 -15.57
C PHE A 316 -19.95 5.84 -14.49
N GLY A 317 -21.16 5.28 -14.47
CA GLY A 317 -21.54 4.18 -13.56
C GLY A 317 -21.85 4.61 -12.13
N TYR A 318 -22.32 5.84 -11.90
CA TYR A 318 -22.88 6.24 -10.60
C TYR A 318 -24.22 5.54 -10.39
N THR A 319 -24.43 5.06 -9.17
CA THR A 319 -25.65 4.36 -8.79
C THR A 319 -26.31 5.05 -7.60
N THR A 320 -27.56 4.69 -7.32
CA THR A 320 -28.24 5.10 -6.08
C THR A 320 -27.43 4.70 -4.84
N GLU A 321 -26.80 3.52 -4.86
CA GLU A 321 -25.97 3.02 -3.75
C GLU A 321 -24.66 3.80 -3.61
N THR A 322 -24.02 4.19 -4.72
CA THR A 322 -22.85 5.09 -4.70
C THR A 322 -23.18 6.40 -3.98
N MET A 323 -24.35 6.99 -4.22
CA MET A 323 -24.77 8.20 -3.52
C MET A 323 -25.05 7.94 -2.03
N GLN A 324 -25.84 6.91 -1.72
CA GLN A 324 -26.37 6.67 -0.37
C GLN A 324 -25.35 6.08 0.60
N PHE A 325 -24.50 5.16 0.14
CA PHE A 325 -23.56 4.42 0.99
C PHE A 325 -22.13 4.94 0.88
N MET A 326 -21.76 5.58 -0.24
CA MET A 326 -20.40 6.08 -0.44
C MET A 326 -20.30 7.60 -0.26
N LEU A 327 -20.89 8.40 -1.17
CA LEU A 327 -20.64 9.83 -1.25
C LEU A 327 -21.28 10.65 -0.11
N LEU A 328 -22.57 10.44 0.17
CA LEU A 328 -23.25 11.19 1.24
C LEU A 328 -22.65 10.88 2.63
N PRO A 329 -22.36 9.61 3.00
CA PRO A 329 -21.69 9.30 4.26
C PRO A 329 -20.28 9.85 4.34
N LEU A 330 -19.50 9.81 3.25
CA LEU A 330 -18.13 10.34 3.19
C LEU A 330 -18.07 11.80 3.64
N ILE A 331 -18.96 12.66 3.13
CA ILE A 331 -18.98 14.08 3.52
C ILE A 331 -19.59 14.30 4.91
N ARG A 332 -20.63 13.53 5.29
CA ARG A 332 -21.29 13.64 6.60
C ARG A 332 -20.34 13.28 7.74
N GLU A 333 -19.57 12.21 7.58
CA GLU A 333 -18.64 11.71 8.59
C GLU A 333 -17.22 12.24 8.41
N LYS A 334 -16.89 12.79 7.23
CA LYS A 334 -15.55 13.29 6.87
C LYS A 334 -14.48 12.21 7.04
N ARG A 335 -14.82 10.97 6.71
CA ARG A 335 -13.98 9.77 6.70
C ARG A 335 -14.56 8.73 5.75
N ASP A 336 -13.75 7.76 5.36
CA ASP A 336 -14.20 6.62 4.55
C ASP A 336 -15.42 5.93 5.20
N PRO A 337 -16.53 5.71 4.46
CA PRO A 337 -17.76 5.15 5.01
C PRO A 337 -17.59 3.77 5.65
N ILE A 338 -18.40 3.50 6.68
CA ILE A 338 -18.37 2.22 7.42
C ILE A 338 -19.60 1.38 7.08
N GLY A 339 -19.37 0.11 6.77
CA GLY A 339 -20.39 -0.92 6.56
C GLY A 339 -20.29 -2.08 7.57
N SER A 340 -21.09 -3.11 7.38
CA SER A 340 -21.04 -4.34 8.18
C SER A 340 -21.39 -5.57 7.34
N MET A 341 -21.16 -6.77 7.88
CA MET A 341 -21.20 -8.06 7.17
C MET A 341 -20.06 -8.21 6.15
N GLY A 342 -19.95 -9.41 5.54
CA GLY A 342 -18.96 -9.69 4.50
C GLY A 342 -19.46 -9.26 3.13
N ASN A 343 -18.54 -9.10 2.17
CA ASN A 343 -18.90 -8.95 0.77
C ASN A 343 -19.27 -10.33 0.20
N ASP A 344 -20.55 -10.51 -0.13
CA ASP A 344 -21.09 -11.73 -0.69
C ASP A 344 -21.58 -11.58 -2.14
N SER A 345 -21.36 -10.41 -2.76
CA SER A 345 -21.64 -10.19 -4.17
C SER A 345 -20.63 -10.93 -5.06
N ALA A 346 -21.00 -11.12 -6.32
CA ALA A 346 -20.12 -11.74 -7.30
C ALA A 346 -18.81 -10.95 -7.44
N ILE A 347 -17.67 -11.66 -7.43
CA ILE A 347 -16.39 -11.03 -7.80
C ILE A 347 -16.50 -10.47 -9.23
N ALA A 348 -15.82 -9.36 -9.52
CA ALA A 348 -16.05 -8.57 -10.73
C ALA A 348 -16.03 -9.39 -12.03
N CYS A 349 -15.02 -10.23 -12.20
CA CYS A 349 -14.87 -11.09 -13.39
C CYS A 349 -15.92 -12.23 -13.50
N LEU A 350 -16.72 -12.46 -12.47
CA LEU A 350 -17.83 -13.42 -12.47
C LEU A 350 -19.19 -12.74 -12.56
N SER A 351 -19.28 -11.41 -12.47
CA SER A 351 -20.53 -10.66 -12.59
C SER A 351 -21.05 -10.64 -14.03
N ASP A 352 -22.37 -10.56 -14.18
CA ASP A 352 -23.08 -10.32 -15.45
C ASP A 352 -23.41 -8.83 -15.66
N LYS A 353 -23.20 -8.01 -14.63
CA LYS A 353 -23.36 -6.55 -14.67
C LYS A 353 -22.05 -5.91 -15.13
N PRO A 354 -22.09 -4.78 -15.86
CA PRO A 354 -20.88 -4.10 -16.32
C PRO A 354 -20.13 -3.49 -15.12
N ARG A 355 -19.02 -4.11 -14.72
CA ARG A 355 -18.25 -3.70 -13.53
C ARG A 355 -17.28 -2.57 -13.84
N MET A 356 -16.98 -1.75 -12.84
CA MET A 356 -15.95 -0.72 -12.99
C MET A 356 -14.57 -1.38 -12.97
N LEU A 357 -13.60 -0.85 -13.73
CA LEU A 357 -12.25 -1.42 -13.75
C LEU A 357 -11.61 -1.47 -12.35
N TYR A 358 -11.93 -0.51 -11.49
CA TYR A 358 -11.47 -0.46 -10.10
C TYR A 358 -11.83 -1.74 -9.31
N ASP A 359 -12.95 -2.39 -9.61
CA ASP A 359 -13.45 -3.56 -8.87
C ASP A 359 -12.57 -4.81 -9.04
N TYR A 360 -11.78 -4.86 -10.12
CA TYR A 360 -10.86 -5.95 -10.42
C TYR A 360 -9.59 -5.88 -9.58
N PHE A 361 -9.32 -4.76 -8.91
CA PHE A 361 -8.15 -4.61 -8.05
C PHE A 361 -8.51 -4.79 -6.57
N LYS A 362 -7.61 -5.42 -5.83
CA LYS A 362 -7.69 -5.60 -4.38
C LYS A 362 -6.47 -4.94 -3.74
N GLN A 363 -6.71 -4.14 -2.70
CA GLN A 363 -5.64 -3.49 -1.94
C GLN A 363 -4.76 -4.56 -1.30
N LEU A 364 -3.45 -4.46 -1.51
CA LEU A 364 -2.49 -5.24 -0.72
C LEU A 364 -2.39 -4.63 0.68
N PHE A 365 -1.99 -5.46 1.63
CA PHE A 365 -1.83 -5.07 3.02
C PHE A 365 -0.72 -5.89 3.66
N ALA A 366 -0.09 -5.30 4.67
CA ALA A 366 0.99 -5.92 5.40
C ALA A 366 0.47 -7.02 6.32
N GLN A 367 1.20 -8.14 6.38
CA GLN A 367 0.91 -9.25 7.28
C GLN A 367 2.23 -9.86 7.72
N VAL A 368 2.52 -9.79 9.02
CA VAL A 368 3.69 -10.42 9.68
C VAL A 368 5.03 -9.83 9.26
N THR A 369 5.36 -9.78 7.97
CA THR A 369 6.64 -9.29 7.43
C THR A 369 6.94 -7.86 7.84
N ASN A 370 5.91 -7.03 7.89
CA ASN A 370 5.95 -5.66 8.36
C ASN A 370 4.60 -5.30 9.00
N PRO A 371 4.54 -4.27 9.87
CA PRO A 371 3.30 -3.83 10.48
C PRO A 371 2.56 -2.79 9.62
N ALA A 372 1.25 -2.72 9.80
CA ALA A 372 0.45 -1.56 9.41
C ALA A 372 0.71 -0.38 10.37
N ILE A 373 0.34 0.84 9.95
CA ILE A 373 0.46 2.07 10.77
C ILE A 373 -0.91 2.46 11.33
N ASP A 374 -0.96 3.11 12.50
CA ASP A 374 -2.20 3.73 12.98
C ASP A 374 -2.39 5.12 12.37
N SER A 375 -3.12 5.20 11.26
CA SER A 375 -3.34 6.47 10.52
C SER A 375 -4.14 7.53 11.29
N ILE A 376 -4.61 7.24 12.51
CA ILE A 376 -5.34 8.17 13.38
C ILE A 376 -4.40 8.66 14.49
N ARG A 377 -3.75 7.74 15.21
CA ARG A 377 -2.90 8.06 16.38
C ARG A 377 -1.48 8.46 15.99
N GLU A 378 -1.00 7.96 14.86
CA GLU A 378 0.33 8.22 14.31
C GLU A 378 0.23 9.11 13.07
N GLU A 379 -0.77 10.00 12.99
CA GLU A 379 -0.96 10.88 11.82
C GLU A 379 0.21 11.85 11.58
N ILE A 380 1.05 12.08 12.60
CA ILE A 380 2.19 13.01 12.56
C ILE A 380 3.32 12.56 11.62
N ILE A 381 3.49 11.24 11.43
CA ILE A 381 4.50 10.65 10.54
C ILE A 381 4.01 10.54 9.10
N MET A 382 2.70 10.77 8.86
CA MET A 382 2.06 10.58 7.57
C MET A 382 1.83 11.90 6.83
N SER A 383 1.92 11.87 5.50
CA SER A 383 1.68 13.04 4.65
C SER A 383 1.06 12.68 3.30
N LEU A 384 0.12 13.52 2.87
CA LEU A 384 -0.42 13.56 1.51
C LEU A 384 0.17 14.68 0.64
N GLU A 385 1.00 15.53 1.24
CA GLU A 385 1.71 16.60 0.53
C GLU A 385 2.82 16.00 -0.34
N CYS A 386 2.91 16.45 -1.60
CA CYS A 386 3.88 15.93 -2.55
C CYS A 386 4.24 16.98 -3.60
N TYR A 387 5.50 17.01 -4.02
CA TYR A 387 5.90 17.71 -5.24
C TYR A 387 5.48 16.94 -6.49
N ILE A 388 5.07 17.65 -7.53
CA ILE A 388 4.69 17.07 -8.82
C ILE A 388 5.41 17.76 -9.97
N GLY A 389 5.37 17.15 -11.15
CA GLY A 389 5.99 17.67 -12.38
C GLY A 389 7.49 17.36 -12.50
N PRO A 390 8.22 18.05 -13.39
CA PRO A 390 9.54 17.64 -13.84
C PRO A 390 10.58 17.58 -12.70
N GLU A 391 11.39 16.53 -12.70
CA GLU A 391 12.55 16.36 -11.83
C GLU A 391 13.83 16.79 -12.56
N LYS A 392 14.85 17.17 -11.77
CA LYS A 392 16.19 17.52 -12.24
C LYS A 392 17.15 16.35 -12.01
N ASN A 393 18.41 16.53 -12.42
CA ASN A 393 19.45 15.52 -12.30
C ASN A 393 19.69 15.13 -10.83
N LEU A 394 19.23 13.93 -10.42
CA LEU A 394 19.37 13.40 -9.07
C LEU A 394 20.80 13.45 -8.49
N LEU A 395 21.83 13.49 -9.34
CA LEU A 395 23.23 13.44 -8.95
C LEU A 395 23.80 14.81 -8.55
N GLU A 396 23.10 15.90 -8.87
CA GLU A 396 23.52 17.27 -8.54
C GLU A 396 22.69 17.88 -7.41
N THR A 397 23.16 18.98 -6.83
CA THR A 397 22.42 19.71 -5.79
C THR A 397 22.41 21.19 -6.15
N THR A 398 21.35 21.60 -6.84
CA THR A 398 21.17 22.96 -7.38
C THR A 398 19.83 23.55 -6.94
N GLU A 399 19.72 24.87 -6.99
CA GLU A 399 18.48 25.61 -6.68
C GLU A 399 17.29 25.12 -7.53
N GLU A 400 17.51 24.81 -8.82
CA GLU A 400 16.46 24.39 -9.75
C GLU A 400 15.72 23.09 -9.37
N HIS A 401 16.29 22.27 -8.48
CA HIS A 401 15.65 21.03 -8.04
C HIS A 401 14.31 21.26 -7.33
N CYS A 402 14.16 22.40 -6.67
CA CYS A 402 12.91 22.77 -6.03
C CYS A 402 11.97 23.61 -6.91
N HIS A 403 12.30 23.79 -8.20
CA HIS A 403 11.41 24.38 -9.22
C HIS A 403 10.30 23.42 -9.61
N ARG A 404 9.48 23.03 -8.63
CA ARG A 404 8.40 22.05 -8.73
C ARG A 404 7.13 22.58 -8.11
N LEU A 405 5.99 22.07 -8.58
CA LEU A 405 4.68 22.42 -8.02
C LEU A 405 4.43 21.62 -6.75
N LEU A 406 4.35 22.32 -5.61
CA LEU A 406 3.98 21.74 -4.33
C LEU A 406 2.46 21.51 -4.28
N MET A 407 2.06 20.25 -4.13
CA MET A 407 0.66 19.87 -4.01
C MET A 407 0.34 19.53 -2.55
N PRO A 408 -0.45 20.36 -1.82
CA PRO A 408 -0.80 20.09 -0.43
C PRO A 408 -1.80 18.94 -0.28
N HIS A 409 -2.53 18.61 -1.36
CA HIS A 409 -3.59 17.60 -1.33
C HIS A 409 -3.75 16.95 -2.72
N PRO A 410 -3.86 15.61 -2.83
CA PRO A 410 -3.96 14.94 -4.13
C PRO A 410 -5.26 15.21 -4.87
N ILE A 411 -6.33 15.53 -4.14
CA ILE A 411 -7.62 15.89 -4.74
C ILE A 411 -7.70 17.40 -4.94
N LEU A 412 -7.88 17.80 -6.20
CA LEU A 412 -8.01 19.17 -6.67
C LEU A 412 -9.48 19.60 -6.73
N SER A 413 -9.76 20.83 -6.32
CA SER A 413 -11.00 21.51 -6.68
C SER A 413 -11.04 21.86 -8.18
N ASN A 414 -12.21 22.25 -8.70
CA ASN A 414 -12.32 22.66 -10.10
C ASN A 414 -11.51 23.93 -10.39
N GLU A 415 -11.38 24.82 -9.42
CA GLU A 415 -10.66 26.09 -9.50
C GLU A 415 -9.14 25.85 -9.47
N GLU A 416 -8.68 24.95 -8.58
CA GLU A 416 -7.29 24.50 -8.55
C GLU A 416 -6.90 23.83 -9.88
N LEU A 417 -7.76 22.97 -10.43
CA LEU A 417 -7.53 22.37 -11.75
C LEU A 417 -7.52 23.42 -12.87
N ALA A 418 -8.46 24.37 -12.89
CA ALA A 418 -8.50 25.42 -13.89
C ALA A 418 -7.23 26.28 -13.85
N ALA A 419 -6.73 26.61 -12.65
CA ALA A 419 -5.47 27.31 -12.48
C ALA A 419 -4.28 26.52 -13.06
N ILE A 420 -4.27 25.19 -12.91
CA ILE A 420 -3.24 24.31 -13.47
C ILE A 420 -3.37 24.19 -14.99
N LYS A 421 -4.57 23.97 -15.53
CA LYS A 421 -4.80 23.79 -16.98
C LYS A 421 -4.33 25.00 -17.79
N HIS A 422 -4.51 26.19 -17.25
CA HIS A 422 -4.15 27.44 -17.90
C HIS A 422 -2.89 28.08 -17.34
N MET A 423 -2.07 27.31 -16.62
CA MET A 423 -0.85 27.85 -16.05
C MET A 423 0.11 28.28 -17.17
N ASP A 424 0.60 29.51 -17.04
CA ASP A 424 1.78 30.03 -17.71
C ASP A 424 2.57 30.82 -16.66
N HIS A 425 3.25 30.08 -15.79
CA HIS A 425 3.86 30.63 -14.59
C HIS A 425 5.28 30.09 -14.44
N LEU A 426 6.26 30.99 -14.40
CA LEU A 426 7.69 30.64 -14.28
C LEU A 426 8.14 29.54 -15.26
N GLY A 427 7.67 29.62 -16.50
CA GLY A 427 7.98 28.67 -17.57
C GLY A 427 7.20 27.35 -17.51
N TRP A 428 6.34 27.15 -16.51
CA TRP A 428 5.45 25.99 -16.44
C TRP A 428 4.21 26.18 -17.29
N ARG A 429 3.91 25.15 -18.07
CA ARG A 429 2.69 25.04 -18.89
C ARG A 429 2.09 23.65 -18.75
N ALA A 430 0.77 23.58 -18.91
CA ALA A 430 0.03 22.32 -18.93
C ALA A 430 -0.60 22.07 -20.32
N LYS A 431 -0.67 20.80 -20.73
CA LYS A 431 -1.38 20.36 -21.95
C LYS A 431 -2.53 19.44 -21.56
N THR A 432 -3.74 19.77 -21.99
CA THR A 432 -4.90 18.88 -21.79
C THR A 432 -4.94 17.84 -22.93
N ILE A 433 -5.02 16.57 -22.57
CA ILE A 433 -5.14 15.43 -23.47
C ILE A 433 -6.51 14.79 -23.25
N ASP A 434 -7.29 14.72 -24.32
CA ASP A 434 -8.63 14.13 -24.30
C ASP A 434 -8.53 12.60 -24.27
N ILE A 435 -9.11 11.95 -23.25
CA ILE A 435 -9.14 10.48 -23.10
C ILE A 435 -10.46 9.85 -23.61
N THR A 436 -11.23 10.58 -24.40
CA THR A 436 -12.47 10.08 -25.04
C THR A 436 -12.23 9.65 -26.50
N PHE A 437 -13.09 8.75 -26.99
CA PHE A 437 -13.09 8.22 -28.35
C PHE A 437 -14.47 8.33 -29.00
N ASP A 438 -14.52 8.24 -30.33
CA ASP A 438 -15.79 8.28 -31.06
C ASP A 438 -16.58 6.99 -30.82
N ARG A 439 -17.86 7.09 -30.45
CA ARG A 439 -18.72 5.92 -30.24
C ARG A 439 -18.74 4.97 -31.45
N ALA A 440 -18.57 5.49 -32.66
CA ALA A 440 -18.51 4.71 -33.89
C ALA A 440 -17.25 3.81 -33.99
N ASP A 441 -16.18 4.10 -33.26
CA ASP A 441 -15.00 3.22 -33.18
C ASP A 441 -15.27 1.94 -32.37
N ALA A 442 -16.42 1.86 -31.68
CA ALA A 442 -16.86 0.73 -30.88
C ALA A 442 -15.72 0.22 -29.96
N LYS A 443 -15.51 -1.10 -29.91
CA LYS A 443 -14.51 -1.71 -29.02
C LYS A 443 -13.07 -1.32 -29.36
N ALA A 444 -12.77 -1.02 -30.62
CA ALA A 444 -11.42 -0.64 -31.06
C ALA A 444 -11.02 0.76 -30.57
N GLY A 445 -11.99 1.59 -30.18
CA GLY A 445 -11.75 2.96 -29.72
C GLY A 445 -10.88 3.04 -28.46
N VAL A 446 -10.96 2.05 -27.56
CA VAL A 446 -10.12 1.98 -26.36
C VAL A 446 -8.64 1.89 -26.73
N MET A 447 -8.25 0.90 -27.53
CA MET A 447 -6.84 0.69 -27.89
C MET A 447 -6.26 1.84 -28.71
N LYS A 448 -7.01 2.32 -29.72
CA LYS A 448 -6.60 3.49 -30.51
C LYS A 448 -6.34 4.72 -29.63
N THR A 449 -7.19 4.92 -28.62
CA THR A 449 -7.05 6.05 -27.70
C THR A 449 -5.86 5.88 -26.78
N LEU A 450 -5.62 4.69 -26.22
CA LEU A 450 -4.44 4.43 -25.40
C LEU A 450 -3.14 4.70 -26.17
N ASP A 451 -3.07 4.28 -27.43
CA ASP A 451 -1.90 4.56 -28.28
C ASP A 451 -1.74 6.06 -28.55
N ARG A 452 -2.83 6.74 -28.89
CA ARG A 452 -2.85 8.18 -29.15
C ARG A 452 -2.40 8.99 -27.94
N ILE A 453 -2.96 8.74 -26.76
CA ILE A 453 -2.64 9.53 -25.54
C ILE A 453 -1.20 9.30 -25.06
N CYS A 454 -0.64 8.10 -25.29
CA CYS A 454 0.77 7.84 -25.00
C CYS A 454 1.67 8.70 -25.91
N ALA A 455 1.37 8.74 -27.22
CA ALA A 455 2.11 9.57 -28.17
C ALA A 455 1.95 11.08 -27.90
N GLU A 456 0.73 11.53 -27.58
CA GLU A 456 0.47 12.93 -27.22
C GLU A 456 1.20 13.35 -25.93
N ALA A 457 1.29 12.46 -24.95
CA ALA A 457 2.04 12.69 -23.72
C ALA A 457 3.55 12.80 -23.98
N GLU A 458 4.10 11.94 -24.84
CA GLU A 458 5.50 12.03 -25.26
C GLU A 458 5.78 13.33 -26.02
N ALA A 459 4.91 13.70 -26.97
CA ALA A 459 5.01 14.96 -27.69
C ALA A 459 4.92 16.17 -26.75
N ALA A 460 4.07 16.12 -25.72
CA ALA A 460 3.98 17.18 -24.71
C ALA A 460 5.32 17.41 -23.99
N ILE A 461 6.04 16.33 -23.68
CA ILE A 461 7.38 16.40 -23.05
C ILE A 461 8.37 17.07 -23.99
N ASP A 462 8.36 16.68 -25.27
CA ASP A 462 9.27 17.20 -26.28
C ASP A 462 8.95 18.68 -26.64
N GLU A 463 7.69 19.09 -26.52
CA GLU A 463 7.20 20.48 -26.63
C GLU A 463 7.46 21.33 -25.36
N GLY A 464 8.04 20.73 -24.31
CA GLY A 464 8.42 21.42 -23.07
C GLY A 464 7.25 21.74 -22.14
N PHE A 465 6.21 20.92 -22.11
CA PHE A 465 5.15 21.01 -21.09
C PHE A 465 5.60 20.36 -19.78
N SER A 466 5.29 21.00 -18.66
CA SER A 466 5.64 20.51 -17.32
C SER A 466 4.59 19.54 -16.79
N LEU A 467 3.34 19.68 -17.24
CA LEU A 467 2.20 18.87 -16.83
C LEU A 467 1.36 18.46 -18.04
N ILE A 468 0.75 17.28 -17.96
CA ILE A 468 -0.40 16.89 -18.78
C ILE A 468 -1.63 16.71 -17.89
N VAL A 469 -2.79 17.07 -18.44
CA VAL A 469 -4.10 16.82 -17.85
C VAL A 469 -4.83 15.80 -18.71
N LEU A 470 -4.95 14.57 -18.23
CA LEU A 470 -5.77 13.54 -18.88
C LEU A 470 -7.24 13.80 -18.52
N SER A 471 -8.06 14.14 -19.52
CA SER A 471 -9.42 14.64 -19.27
C SER A 471 -10.49 13.83 -20.00
N ASP A 472 -11.51 13.39 -19.26
CA ASP A 472 -12.73 12.77 -19.80
C ASP A 472 -13.92 13.76 -19.92
N ARG A 473 -13.66 15.07 -19.73
CA ARG A 473 -14.67 16.15 -19.74
C ARG A 473 -15.47 16.22 -21.05
N HIS A 474 -14.90 15.77 -22.17
CA HIS A 474 -15.56 15.73 -23.49
C HIS A 474 -16.57 14.59 -23.66
N ILE A 475 -16.93 13.85 -22.60
CA ILE A 475 -18.00 12.86 -22.65
C ILE A 475 -19.29 13.45 -23.27
N GLY A 476 -19.95 12.67 -24.11
CA GLY A 476 -21.22 13.05 -24.71
C GLY A 476 -21.82 11.90 -25.52
N PRO A 477 -22.92 12.15 -26.25
CA PRO A 477 -23.62 11.09 -27.00
C PRO A 477 -22.74 10.32 -27.99
N GLN A 478 -21.75 10.99 -28.60
CA GLN A 478 -20.80 10.41 -29.56
C GLN A 478 -19.38 10.27 -29.02
N ARG A 479 -19.13 10.65 -27.76
CA ARG A 479 -17.80 10.63 -27.14
C ARG A 479 -17.83 9.74 -25.92
N VAL A 480 -17.16 8.60 -26.01
CA VAL A 480 -17.09 7.60 -24.94
C VAL A 480 -15.75 7.77 -24.21
N PRO A 481 -15.73 7.94 -22.88
CA PRO A 481 -14.49 8.01 -22.15
C PRO A 481 -13.83 6.62 -22.04
N VAL A 482 -12.52 6.55 -22.26
CA VAL A 482 -11.75 5.41 -21.76
C VAL A 482 -11.68 5.50 -20.24
N SER A 483 -11.67 4.37 -19.53
CA SER A 483 -11.46 4.36 -18.08
C SER A 483 -10.20 5.16 -17.74
N THR A 484 -10.32 6.10 -16.81
CA THR A 484 -9.23 6.99 -16.41
C THR A 484 -8.08 6.19 -15.83
N LEU A 485 -8.37 5.05 -15.17
CA LEU A 485 -7.35 4.14 -14.66
C LEU A 485 -6.53 3.48 -15.78
N LEU A 486 -7.16 3.04 -16.89
CA LEU A 486 -6.42 2.53 -18.06
C LEU A 486 -5.55 3.62 -18.69
N ALA A 487 -6.12 4.82 -18.86
CA ALA A 487 -5.42 5.94 -19.48
C ALA A 487 -4.20 6.36 -18.65
N CYS A 488 -4.38 6.54 -17.34
CA CYS A 488 -3.31 6.90 -16.41
C CYS A 488 -2.20 5.83 -16.38
N GLY A 489 -2.57 4.56 -16.20
CA GLY A 489 -1.62 3.45 -16.16
C GLY A 489 -0.85 3.28 -17.48
N ALA A 490 -1.53 3.34 -18.63
CA ALA A 490 -0.89 3.25 -19.94
C ALA A 490 0.16 4.34 -20.14
N VAL A 491 -0.20 5.61 -19.89
CA VAL A 491 0.71 6.75 -20.03
C VAL A 491 1.87 6.66 -19.04
N HIS A 492 1.59 6.37 -17.76
CA HIS A 492 2.63 6.25 -16.74
C HIS A 492 3.67 5.19 -17.12
N HIS A 493 3.23 3.96 -17.41
CA HIS A 493 4.15 2.87 -17.74
C HIS A 493 4.83 3.05 -19.09
N HIS A 494 4.16 3.65 -20.08
CA HIS A 494 4.81 4.03 -21.33
C HIS A 494 5.97 5.00 -21.09
N LEU A 495 5.74 6.07 -20.33
CA LEU A 495 6.77 7.06 -20.02
C LEU A 495 7.88 6.51 -19.13
N VAL A 496 7.59 5.57 -18.21
CA VAL A 496 8.63 4.89 -17.42
C VAL A 496 9.55 4.07 -18.32
N ARG A 497 8.98 3.29 -19.26
CA ARG A 497 9.76 2.49 -20.23
C ARG A 497 10.64 3.35 -21.14
N GLN A 498 10.17 4.54 -21.52
CA GLN A 498 10.94 5.51 -22.31
C GLN A 498 11.90 6.36 -21.46
N ALA A 499 11.98 6.13 -20.14
CA ALA A 499 12.73 6.96 -19.19
C ALA A 499 12.39 8.46 -19.28
N LYS A 500 11.14 8.79 -19.63
CA LYS A 500 10.60 10.15 -19.76
C LYS A 500 9.65 10.54 -18.61
N ARG A 501 9.21 9.60 -17.76
CA ARG A 501 8.17 9.85 -16.74
C ARG A 501 8.53 10.95 -15.72
N THR A 502 9.80 11.12 -15.37
CA THR A 502 10.28 12.17 -14.47
C THR A 502 10.22 13.56 -15.07
N ARG A 503 10.02 13.69 -16.39
CA ARG A 503 10.03 14.98 -17.10
C ARG A 503 8.65 15.65 -17.18
N ILE A 504 7.60 15.04 -16.63
CA ILE A 504 6.24 15.57 -16.69
C ILE A 504 5.40 15.09 -15.51
N GLY A 505 4.45 15.91 -15.06
CA GLY A 505 3.41 15.48 -14.10
C GLY A 505 2.12 15.07 -14.80
N ILE A 506 1.39 14.12 -14.22
CA ILE A 506 0.12 13.58 -14.74
C ILE A 506 -1.02 13.97 -13.82
N VAL A 507 -1.83 14.94 -14.24
CA VAL A 507 -3.06 15.34 -13.53
C VAL A 507 -4.26 14.69 -14.22
N LEU A 508 -5.25 14.27 -13.45
CA LEU A 508 -6.46 13.64 -13.97
C LEU A 508 -7.67 14.57 -13.77
N GLU A 509 -8.41 14.84 -14.82
CA GLU A 509 -9.73 15.47 -14.78
C GLU A 509 -10.76 14.40 -15.13
N THR A 510 -11.48 13.88 -14.13
CA THR A 510 -12.30 12.68 -14.31
C THR A 510 -13.68 12.74 -13.69
N GLY A 511 -14.67 12.28 -14.45
CA GLY A 511 -16.01 11.97 -13.95
C GLY A 511 -16.11 10.59 -13.29
N GLU A 512 -15.16 9.69 -13.54
CA GLU A 512 -15.18 8.29 -13.10
C GLU A 512 -14.84 8.12 -11.60
N ALA A 513 -13.82 8.82 -11.11
CA ALA A 513 -13.30 8.64 -9.75
C ALA A 513 -14.18 9.29 -8.68
N ARG A 514 -14.57 8.52 -7.65
CA ARG A 514 -15.54 8.97 -6.61
C ARG A 514 -15.35 8.32 -5.23
N GLU A 515 -14.65 7.19 -5.17
CA GLU A 515 -14.41 6.45 -3.94
C GLU A 515 -12.94 6.51 -3.54
N VAL A 516 -12.65 6.35 -2.23
CA VAL A 516 -11.28 6.30 -1.71
C VAL A 516 -10.42 5.28 -2.46
N HIS A 517 -10.99 4.12 -2.79
CA HIS A 517 -10.30 3.09 -3.55
C HIS A 517 -9.89 3.56 -4.95
N HIS A 518 -10.75 4.32 -5.65
CA HIS A 518 -10.46 4.83 -6.98
C HIS A 518 -9.26 5.78 -6.94
N HIS A 519 -9.27 6.73 -5.99
CA HIS A 519 -8.16 7.69 -5.82
C HIS A 519 -6.84 6.99 -5.48
N CYS A 520 -6.89 5.97 -4.61
CA CYS A 520 -5.71 5.17 -4.26
C CYS A 520 -5.16 4.38 -5.46
N LEU A 521 -6.02 3.84 -6.32
CA LEU A 521 -5.60 3.16 -7.55
C LEU A 521 -4.95 4.14 -8.53
N LEU A 522 -5.61 5.27 -8.80
CA LEU A 522 -5.09 6.28 -9.73
C LEU A 522 -3.71 6.79 -9.30
N VAL A 523 -3.51 7.13 -8.02
CA VAL A 523 -2.18 7.53 -7.52
C VAL A 523 -1.20 6.35 -7.55
N GLY A 524 -1.63 5.15 -7.14
CA GLY A 524 -0.82 3.95 -7.14
C GLY A 524 -0.29 3.54 -8.53
N TYR A 525 -0.97 3.97 -9.60
CA TYR A 525 -0.58 3.78 -10.99
C TYR A 525 -0.09 5.05 -11.70
N GLY A 526 0.28 6.09 -10.94
CA GLY A 526 1.12 7.19 -11.42
C GLY A 526 0.45 8.55 -11.58
N ALA A 527 -0.79 8.74 -11.10
CA ALA A 527 -1.41 10.06 -11.03
C ALA A 527 -0.69 10.95 -10.00
N ASP A 528 -0.45 12.20 -10.37
CA ASP A 528 0.15 13.22 -9.50
C ASP A 528 -0.92 14.01 -8.73
N ALA A 529 -2.07 14.26 -9.35
CA ALA A 529 -3.23 14.90 -8.74
C ALA A 529 -4.52 14.51 -9.48
N ILE A 530 -5.68 14.60 -8.82
CA ILE A 530 -6.97 14.12 -9.32
C ILE A 530 -8.03 15.18 -9.04
N ASN A 531 -8.75 15.60 -10.08
CA ASN A 531 -9.97 16.39 -9.98
C ASN A 531 -11.18 15.49 -10.30
N PRO A 532 -11.92 15.03 -9.28
CA PRO A 532 -13.11 14.19 -9.45
C PRO A 532 -14.34 15.06 -9.67
N TYR A 533 -14.38 15.81 -10.78
CA TYR A 533 -15.36 16.87 -11.00
C TYR A 533 -16.81 16.40 -10.85
N LEU A 534 -17.13 15.20 -11.35
CA LEU A 534 -18.51 14.71 -11.36
C LEU A 534 -18.97 14.26 -9.97
N ALA A 535 -18.04 13.83 -9.11
CA ALA A 535 -18.34 13.56 -7.72
C ALA A 535 -18.73 14.86 -6.99
N PHE A 536 -18.05 15.97 -7.27
CA PHE A 536 -18.44 17.28 -6.75
C PHE A 536 -19.81 17.70 -7.28
N GLU A 537 -20.02 17.67 -8.60
CA GLU A 537 -21.32 18.03 -9.20
C GLU A 537 -22.48 17.19 -8.64
N SER A 538 -22.28 15.89 -8.42
CA SER A 538 -23.30 15.01 -7.84
C SER A 538 -23.68 15.41 -6.40
N LEU A 539 -22.71 15.84 -5.60
CA LEU A 539 -22.94 16.28 -4.23
C LEU A 539 -23.51 17.70 -4.17
N TRP A 540 -23.12 18.57 -5.09
CA TRP A 540 -23.71 19.89 -5.27
C TRP A 540 -25.18 19.81 -5.68
N GLN A 541 -25.56 18.86 -6.54
CA GLN A 541 -26.95 18.56 -6.84
C GLN A 541 -27.67 18.02 -5.60
N ALA A 542 -27.09 17.04 -4.89
CA ALA A 542 -27.69 16.51 -3.66
C ALA A 542 -27.95 17.57 -2.58
N ARG A 543 -27.09 18.60 -2.48
CA ARG A 543 -27.29 19.78 -1.64
C ARG A 543 -28.53 20.57 -2.09
N ARG A 544 -28.63 20.87 -3.38
CA ARG A 544 -29.77 21.61 -3.98
C ARG A 544 -31.09 20.84 -3.84
N ASP A 545 -31.03 19.51 -3.86
CA ASP A 545 -32.18 18.61 -3.64
C ASP A 545 -32.58 18.48 -2.16
N GLY A 546 -31.85 19.12 -1.23
CA GLY A 546 -32.16 19.09 0.20
C GLY A 546 -31.80 17.79 0.92
N LEU A 547 -30.91 16.96 0.34
CA LEU A 547 -30.45 15.71 0.96
C LEU A 547 -29.35 15.94 2.02
N LEU A 548 -28.87 17.17 2.14
CA LEU A 548 -27.82 17.58 3.06
C LEU A 548 -28.33 18.65 4.01
N ASP A 549 -27.74 18.68 5.21
CA ASP A 549 -28.07 19.66 6.24
C ASP A 549 -27.52 21.04 5.83
N ASN A 550 -28.42 21.92 5.36
CA ASN A 550 -28.06 23.27 4.91
C ASN A 550 -27.40 24.14 6.00
N SER A 551 -27.52 23.78 7.29
CA SER A 551 -26.80 24.47 8.37
C SER A 551 -25.31 24.11 8.43
N LYS A 552 -24.91 22.99 7.82
CA LYS A 552 -23.53 22.48 7.78
C LYS A 552 -22.85 22.58 6.41
N TYR A 553 -23.66 22.81 5.37
CA TYR A 553 -23.25 22.86 3.96
C TYR A 553 -23.95 24.06 3.29
N SER A 554 -23.52 25.27 3.64
CA SER A 554 -24.12 26.52 3.14
C SER A 554 -23.81 26.81 1.68
N ASP A 555 -22.69 26.30 1.17
CA ASP A 555 -22.22 26.48 -0.20
C ASP A 555 -21.56 25.21 -0.76
N ASP A 556 -21.14 25.29 -2.02
CA ASP A 556 -20.51 24.20 -2.76
C ASP A 556 -19.03 23.99 -2.34
N ASP A 557 -18.38 24.99 -1.75
CA ASP A 557 -16.99 24.90 -1.27
C ASP A 557 -16.89 24.11 0.02
N GLU A 558 -17.88 24.23 0.91
CA GLU A 558 -18.00 23.38 2.11
C GLU A 558 -18.13 21.89 1.74
N ILE A 559 -18.82 21.59 0.63
CA ILE A 559 -18.93 20.22 0.09
C ILE A 559 -17.56 19.72 -0.38
N VAL A 560 -16.84 20.51 -1.18
CA VAL A 560 -15.50 20.16 -1.67
C VAL A 560 -14.54 19.96 -0.49
N THR A 561 -14.59 20.84 0.51
CA THR A 561 -13.77 20.75 1.72
C THR A 561 -14.06 19.47 2.52
N ALA A 562 -15.34 19.13 2.71
CA ALA A 562 -15.74 17.92 3.41
C ALA A 562 -15.32 16.65 2.64
N TYR A 563 -15.49 16.65 1.31
CA TYR A 563 -15.06 15.55 0.44
C TYR A 563 -13.54 15.36 0.49
N ARG A 564 -12.75 16.42 0.30
CA ARG A 564 -11.27 16.37 0.39
C ARG A 564 -10.84 15.81 1.74
N LYS A 565 -11.43 16.28 2.84
CA LYS A 565 -11.11 15.77 4.19
C LYS A 565 -11.46 14.28 4.36
N GLY A 566 -12.61 13.84 3.86
CA GLY A 566 -13.00 12.43 3.91
C GLY A 566 -12.08 11.54 3.10
N VAL A 567 -11.77 11.95 1.86
CA VAL A 567 -10.84 11.22 0.98
C VAL A 567 -9.42 11.20 1.56
N ALA A 568 -8.92 12.31 2.11
CA ALA A 568 -7.61 12.39 2.75
C ALA A 568 -7.45 11.32 3.83
N LYS A 569 -8.39 11.27 4.78
CA LYS A 569 -8.38 10.27 5.84
C LYS A 569 -8.50 8.85 5.31
N GLY A 570 -9.31 8.64 4.27
CA GLY A 570 -9.44 7.36 3.60
C GLY A 570 -8.14 6.91 2.92
N MET A 571 -7.46 7.80 2.20
CA MET A 571 -6.19 7.50 1.53
C MET A 571 -5.09 7.18 2.54
N LEU A 572 -4.96 7.99 3.60
CA LEU A 572 -4.05 7.71 4.71
C LEU A 572 -4.32 6.33 5.32
N LYS A 573 -5.59 5.98 5.54
CA LYS A 573 -5.98 4.64 6.01
C LYS A 573 -5.51 3.53 5.07
N VAL A 574 -5.72 3.68 3.76
CA VAL A 574 -5.30 2.65 2.77
C VAL A 574 -3.79 2.51 2.71
N MET A 575 -3.03 3.62 2.68
CA MET A 575 -1.57 3.59 2.71
C MET A 575 -1.03 2.90 3.98
N ALA A 576 -1.65 3.21 5.12
CA ALA A 576 -1.28 2.65 6.41
C ALA A 576 -1.48 1.13 6.49
N LYS A 577 -2.37 0.52 5.69
CA LYS A 577 -2.54 -0.95 5.63
C LYS A 577 -1.26 -1.68 5.24
N MET A 578 -0.42 -1.05 4.42
CA MET A 578 0.88 -1.58 4.02
C MET A 578 2.04 -1.01 4.87
N GLY A 579 1.74 -0.12 5.82
CA GLY A 579 2.73 0.60 6.61
C GLY A 579 3.42 1.74 5.85
N ILE A 580 2.78 2.31 4.84
CA ILE A 580 3.33 3.41 4.03
C ILE A 580 2.88 4.74 4.63
N SER A 581 3.83 5.64 4.86
CA SER A 581 3.60 6.92 5.56
C SER A 581 3.39 8.09 4.60
N THR A 582 4.02 8.09 3.44
CA THR A 582 3.97 9.23 2.50
C THR A 582 3.31 8.89 1.18
N LEU A 583 2.47 9.81 0.69
CA LEU A 583 1.86 9.69 -0.63
C LEU A 583 2.91 9.65 -1.74
N GLN A 584 4.04 10.33 -1.53
CA GLN A 584 5.15 10.37 -2.46
C GLN A 584 5.69 8.95 -2.76
N SER A 585 5.92 8.14 -1.73
CA SER A 585 6.36 6.74 -1.91
C SER A 585 5.25 5.81 -2.37
N TYR A 586 3.99 6.13 -2.06
CA TYR A 586 2.83 5.34 -2.51
C TYR A 586 2.55 5.52 -4.02
N LYS A 587 2.88 6.70 -4.57
CA LYS A 587 2.68 7.04 -5.98
C LYS A 587 3.51 6.13 -6.88
N GLY A 588 2.84 5.43 -7.80
CA GLY A 588 3.48 4.47 -8.71
C GLY A 588 3.96 3.17 -8.05
N ALA A 589 3.64 2.92 -6.77
CA ALA A 589 4.07 1.73 -6.05
C ALA A 589 3.21 0.49 -6.29
N GLN A 590 2.02 0.64 -6.90
CA GLN A 590 1.15 -0.48 -7.29
C GLN A 590 0.81 -1.43 -6.12
N ILE A 591 0.34 -0.89 -4.99
CA ILE A 591 -0.02 -1.67 -3.78
C ILE A 591 -1.36 -2.40 -3.96
N PHE A 592 -1.48 -3.16 -5.04
CA PHE A 592 -2.69 -3.83 -5.49
C PHE A 592 -2.40 -5.18 -6.13
N GLU A 593 -3.38 -6.07 -6.06
CA GLU A 593 -3.43 -7.29 -6.88
C GLU A 593 -4.64 -7.20 -7.80
N ALA A 594 -4.47 -7.60 -9.07
CA ALA A 594 -5.56 -7.75 -10.01
C ALA A 594 -6.15 -9.17 -9.91
N LEU A 595 -7.48 -9.26 -9.94
CA LEU A 595 -8.22 -10.50 -9.99
C LEU A 595 -9.15 -10.50 -11.20
N GLY A 596 -8.84 -11.35 -12.18
CA GLY A 596 -9.65 -11.52 -13.37
C GLY A 596 -9.31 -10.57 -14.51
N LEU A 597 -8.10 -9.99 -14.57
CA LEU A 597 -7.60 -9.24 -15.73
C LEU A 597 -6.62 -10.11 -16.55
N MET A 598 -6.72 -10.09 -17.88
CA MET A 598 -5.74 -10.75 -18.74
C MET A 598 -4.37 -10.06 -18.72
N ASP A 599 -3.32 -10.83 -19.02
CA ASP A 599 -1.94 -10.34 -19.06
C ASP A 599 -1.77 -9.17 -20.04
N GLU A 600 -2.45 -9.16 -21.18
CA GLU A 600 -2.37 -8.05 -22.14
C GLU A 600 -2.75 -6.69 -21.53
N VAL A 601 -3.73 -6.67 -20.62
CA VAL A 601 -4.18 -5.45 -19.93
C VAL A 601 -3.14 -5.04 -18.89
N VAL A 602 -2.63 -6.01 -18.13
CA VAL A 602 -1.62 -5.81 -17.09
C VAL A 602 -0.30 -5.33 -17.71
N GLU A 603 0.21 -5.99 -18.73
CA GLU A 603 1.46 -5.62 -19.40
C GLU A 603 1.40 -4.23 -20.02
N ARG A 604 0.26 -3.87 -20.62
CA ARG A 604 0.10 -2.56 -21.27
C ARG A 604 -0.06 -1.42 -20.26
N CYS A 605 -0.95 -1.59 -19.26
CA CYS A 605 -1.42 -0.50 -18.41
C CYS A 605 -0.96 -0.59 -16.95
N PHE A 606 -0.56 -1.75 -16.45
CA PHE A 606 -0.31 -2.01 -15.02
C PHE A 606 0.92 -2.89 -14.81
N THR A 607 1.99 -2.66 -15.58
CA THR A 607 3.14 -3.57 -15.67
C THR A 607 3.72 -3.84 -14.28
N GLY A 608 3.85 -5.10 -13.90
CA GLY A 608 4.37 -5.52 -12.59
C GLY A 608 3.30 -5.89 -11.55
N THR A 609 2.02 -5.61 -11.80
CA THR A 609 0.91 -6.04 -10.95
C THR A 609 0.64 -7.55 -11.10
N ALA A 610 0.43 -8.25 -9.99
CA ALA A 610 0.05 -9.66 -10.03
C ALA A 610 -1.38 -9.85 -10.56
N SER A 611 -1.57 -10.79 -11.49
CA SER A 611 -2.90 -11.23 -11.97
C SER A 611 -2.93 -12.75 -12.14
N ARG A 612 -3.06 -13.46 -11.01
CA ARG A 612 -2.89 -14.93 -10.95
C ARG A 612 -4.05 -15.71 -11.56
N VAL A 613 -5.24 -15.12 -11.52
CA VAL A 613 -6.44 -15.64 -12.16
C VAL A 613 -6.79 -14.64 -13.25
N GLN A 614 -6.48 -14.99 -14.49
CA GLN A 614 -6.78 -14.15 -15.65
C GLN A 614 -8.28 -14.18 -15.98
N GLY A 615 -8.75 -13.23 -16.78
CA GLY A 615 -10.17 -13.12 -17.10
C GLY A 615 -10.45 -12.18 -18.27
N VAL A 616 -10.84 -10.95 -17.98
CA VAL A 616 -11.32 -9.98 -18.96
C VAL A 616 -10.17 -9.38 -19.78
N SER A 617 -10.40 -9.27 -21.09
CA SER A 617 -9.51 -8.65 -22.07
C SER A 617 -9.86 -7.18 -22.29
N PHE A 618 -9.07 -6.46 -23.10
CA PHE A 618 -9.45 -5.11 -23.54
C PHE A 618 -10.81 -5.07 -24.25
N GLU A 619 -11.14 -6.13 -24.99
CA GLU A 619 -12.42 -6.22 -25.70
C GLU A 619 -13.61 -6.18 -24.73
N VAL A 620 -13.53 -6.94 -23.64
CA VAL A 620 -14.57 -6.99 -22.60
C VAL A 620 -14.68 -5.65 -21.88
N LEU A 621 -13.54 -5.06 -21.49
CA LEU A 621 -13.53 -3.75 -20.83
C LEU A 621 -14.12 -2.65 -21.71
N ALA A 622 -13.87 -2.70 -23.02
CA ALA A 622 -14.46 -1.78 -23.98
C ALA A 622 -15.98 -1.98 -24.10
N GLU A 623 -16.44 -3.24 -24.12
CA GLU A 623 -17.88 -3.56 -24.12
C GLU A 623 -18.58 -3.08 -22.84
N GLU A 624 -18.01 -3.31 -21.66
CA GLU A 624 -18.57 -2.83 -20.39
C GLU A 624 -18.65 -1.30 -20.37
N THR A 625 -17.64 -0.62 -20.91
CA THR A 625 -17.61 0.85 -21.03
C THR A 625 -18.72 1.35 -21.95
N LEU A 626 -18.91 0.72 -23.11
CA LEU A 626 -19.98 1.08 -24.05
C LEU A 626 -21.37 0.81 -23.46
N ARG A 627 -21.54 -0.30 -22.72
CA ARG A 627 -22.80 -0.64 -22.03
C ARG A 627 -23.16 0.41 -20.98
N ARG A 628 -22.19 0.85 -20.17
CA ARG A 628 -22.41 1.94 -19.19
C ARG A 628 -22.72 3.25 -19.89
N HIS A 629 -21.95 3.62 -20.91
CA HIS A 629 -22.18 4.83 -21.70
C HIS A 629 -23.60 4.88 -22.29
N GLY A 630 -24.08 3.74 -22.81
CA GLY A 630 -25.44 3.59 -23.35
C GLY A 630 -26.56 3.80 -22.32
N LEU A 631 -26.31 3.66 -21.01
CA LEU A 631 -27.29 4.00 -19.98
C LEU A 631 -27.51 5.51 -19.86
N GLY A 632 -26.44 6.30 -20.02
CA GLY A 632 -26.51 7.76 -20.00
C GLY A 632 -26.89 8.37 -21.35
N TYR A 633 -26.51 7.71 -22.45
CA TYR A 633 -26.75 8.16 -23.81
C TYR A 633 -27.36 7.02 -24.66
N PRO A 634 -28.62 6.63 -24.38
CA PRO A 634 -29.29 5.56 -25.12
C PRO A 634 -29.47 5.92 -26.59
N GLU A 635 -29.63 4.91 -27.46
CA GLU A 635 -29.89 5.14 -28.89
C GLU A 635 -31.31 5.70 -29.12
N ARG A 636 -32.23 5.38 -28.22
CA ARG A 636 -33.62 5.84 -28.24
C ARG A 636 -33.89 6.65 -26.98
N GLU A 637 -34.46 7.85 -27.15
CA GLU A 637 -34.80 8.72 -26.01
C GLU A 637 -35.76 8.04 -25.01
N GLU A 638 -36.62 7.14 -25.48
CA GLU A 638 -37.56 6.36 -24.66
C GLU A 638 -36.87 5.42 -23.65
N GLU A 639 -35.61 5.06 -23.89
CA GLU A 639 -34.81 4.20 -22.99
C GLU A 639 -34.09 5.01 -21.90
N GLN A 640 -34.21 6.34 -21.90
CA GLN A 640 -33.58 7.20 -20.92
C GLN A 640 -34.20 7.01 -19.53
N LEU A 641 -33.37 6.63 -18.57
CA LEU A 641 -33.80 6.44 -17.19
C LEU A 641 -33.81 7.79 -16.45
N PRO A 642 -34.92 8.20 -15.81
CA PRO A 642 -34.99 9.47 -15.07
C PRO A 642 -34.32 9.42 -13.69
N VAL A 643 -33.66 8.31 -13.35
CA VAL A 643 -33.03 8.07 -12.05
C VAL A 643 -31.72 7.28 -12.21
N LEU A 644 -30.86 7.33 -11.18
CA LEU A 644 -29.68 6.48 -11.13
C LEU A 644 -30.09 5.02 -10.96
N PRO A 645 -29.40 4.08 -11.65
CA PRO A 645 -29.64 2.66 -11.45
C PRO A 645 -29.37 2.25 -10.00
N ASN A 646 -30.07 1.21 -9.54
CA ASN A 646 -29.82 0.55 -8.27
C ASN A 646 -29.51 -0.91 -8.55
N VAL A 647 -28.23 -1.18 -8.79
CA VAL A 647 -27.73 -2.50 -9.16
C VAL A 647 -27.67 -3.46 -7.98
N GLY A 648 -27.74 -2.99 -6.72
CA GLY A 648 -27.74 -3.85 -5.55
C GLY A 648 -26.39 -4.53 -5.33
N GLU A 649 -25.29 -3.77 -5.38
CA GLU A 649 -23.93 -4.28 -5.15
C GLU A 649 -23.59 -4.40 -3.66
N PHE A 650 -24.17 -3.53 -2.83
CA PHE A 650 -23.99 -3.56 -1.38
C PHE A 650 -25.12 -4.32 -0.70
N HIS A 651 -26.36 -4.10 -1.14
CA HIS A 651 -27.52 -4.82 -0.64
C HIS A 651 -28.21 -5.60 -1.77
N TRP A 652 -28.53 -6.86 -1.48
CA TRP A 652 -29.26 -7.72 -2.41
C TRP A 652 -30.54 -7.05 -2.92
N ARG A 653 -30.76 -7.18 -4.24
CA ARG A 653 -31.98 -6.78 -4.95
C ARG A 653 -32.42 -7.93 -5.87
N ALA A 654 -33.72 -8.09 -6.06
CA ALA A 654 -34.28 -9.19 -6.84
C ALA A 654 -33.79 -9.23 -8.30
N GLU A 655 -33.56 -8.06 -8.92
CA GLU A 655 -33.07 -7.92 -10.31
C GLU A 655 -31.62 -7.39 -10.37
N GLY A 656 -30.97 -7.31 -9.21
CA GLY A 656 -29.65 -6.70 -9.03
C GLY A 656 -28.48 -7.64 -9.32
N GLU A 657 -27.33 -7.29 -8.76
CA GLU A 657 -26.13 -8.10 -8.69
C GLU A 657 -26.41 -9.40 -7.94
N ARG A 658 -25.63 -10.43 -8.28
CA ARG A 658 -25.72 -11.73 -7.62
C ARG A 658 -25.07 -11.68 -6.26
N HIS A 659 -25.80 -12.16 -5.24
CA HIS A 659 -25.29 -12.35 -3.89
C HIS A 659 -25.37 -13.82 -3.50
N THR A 660 -24.41 -14.26 -2.68
CA THR A 660 -24.41 -15.61 -2.11
C THR A 660 -25.55 -15.78 -1.10
N TRP A 661 -25.89 -14.72 -0.34
CA TRP A 661 -27.03 -14.72 0.57
C TRP A 661 -28.21 -13.96 -0.01
N ASP A 662 -29.27 -14.69 -0.32
CA ASP A 662 -30.57 -14.12 -0.72
C ASP A 662 -31.70 -14.54 0.24
N PRO A 663 -32.89 -13.93 0.16
CA PRO A 663 -34.01 -14.22 1.06
C PRO A 663 -34.43 -15.69 1.10
N GLN A 664 -34.38 -16.41 -0.03
CA GLN A 664 -34.76 -17.82 -0.11
C GLN A 664 -33.76 -18.68 0.65
N SER A 665 -32.46 -18.45 0.41
CA SER A 665 -31.39 -19.17 1.10
C SER A 665 -31.47 -18.99 2.63
N ILE A 666 -31.74 -17.77 3.10
CA ILE A 666 -31.86 -17.45 4.52
C ILE A 666 -33.11 -18.10 5.13
N ALA A 667 -34.23 -18.08 4.42
CA ALA A 667 -35.47 -18.69 4.90
C ALA A 667 -35.32 -20.21 5.07
N ASP A 668 -34.78 -20.92 4.07
CA ASP A 668 -34.63 -22.37 4.11
C ASP A 668 -33.66 -22.82 5.21
N ILE A 669 -32.51 -22.14 5.40
CA ILE A 669 -31.57 -22.51 6.46
C ILE A 669 -32.12 -22.23 7.86
N GLN A 670 -32.93 -21.17 8.03
CA GLN A 670 -33.62 -20.89 9.30
C GLN A 670 -34.67 -21.95 9.61
N VAL A 671 -35.46 -22.39 8.63
CA VAL A 671 -36.44 -23.47 8.81
C VAL A 671 -35.73 -24.79 9.13
N ALA A 672 -34.64 -25.11 8.42
CA ALA A 672 -33.84 -26.29 8.67
C ALA A 672 -33.34 -26.33 10.12
N ALA A 673 -32.75 -25.24 10.61
CA ALA A 673 -32.20 -25.15 11.96
C ALA A 673 -33.27 -25.13 13.06
N ARG A 674 -34.37 -24.39 12.88
CA ARG A 674 -35.41 -24.23 13.92
C ARG A 674 -36.33 -25.43 14.05
N MET A 675 -36.66 -26.07 12.93
CA MET A 675 -37.64 -27.17 12.88
C MET A 675 -36.97 -28.55 12.74
N ASN A 676 -35.63 -28.61 12.72
CA ASN A 676 -34.87 -29.82 12.41
C ASN A 676 -35.33 -30.47 11.09
N ASN A 677 -35.55 -29.65 10.06
CA ASN A 677 -36.13 -30.07 8.79
C ASN A 677 -35.04 -30.34 7.74
N ARG A 678 -34.84 -31.62 7.41
CA ARG A 678 -33.81 -32.06 6.46
C ARG A 678 -34.11 -31.65 5.02
N ASP A 679 -35.37 -31.66 4.61
CA ASP A 679 -35.77 -31.25 3.26
C ASP A 679 -35.51 -29.75 3.04
N ALA A 680 -35.72 -28.93 4.07
CA ALA A 680 -35.36 -27.51 4.03
C ALA A 680 -33.84 -27.31 3.88
N TYR A 681 -33.03 -28.11 4.58
CA TYR A 681 -31.57 -28.08 4.37
C TYR A 681 -31.18 -28.48 2.95
N PHE A 682 -31.81 -29.50 2.37
CA PHE A 682 -31.51 -29.91 1.00
C PHE A 682 -31.95 -28.86 -0.03
N ARG A 683 -33.09 -28.18 0.17
CA ARG A 683 -33.45 -27.02 -0.67
C ARG A 683 -32.42 -25.91 -0.58
N PHE A 684 -31.98 -25.56 0.64
CA PHE A 684 -30.90 -24.60 0.85
C PHE A 684 -29.60 -25.03 0.14
N ALA A 685 -29.18 -26.28 0.33
CA ALA A 685 -27.94 -26.79 -0.24
C ALA A 685 -27.99 -26.87 -1.77
N ASP A 686 -29.13 -27.26 -2.35
CA ASP A 686 -29.33 -27.28 -3.80
C ASP A 686 -29.29 -25.85 -4.36
N HIS A 687 -29.99 -24.90 -3.73
CA HIS A 687 -29.99 -23.49 -4.10
C HIS A 687 -28.59 -22.86 -4.07
N ILE A 688 -27.81 -23.12 -3.01
CA ILE A 688 -26.45 -22.56 -2.88
C ILE A 688 -25.42 -23.24 -3.81
N ASN A 689 -25.60 -24.51 -4.16
CA ASN A 689 -24.58 -25.24 -4.93
C ASN A 689 -24.88 -25.33 -6.43
N ASN A 690 -26.16 -25.32 -6.83
CA ASN A 690 -26.58 -25.60 -8.21
C ASN A 690 -27.24 -24.40 -8.90
N ASP A 691 -27.68 -23.38 -8.16
CA ASP A 691 -28.18 -22.14 -8.80
C ASP A 691 -27.00 -21.34 -9.37
N GLU A 692 -27.10 -20.96 -10.64
CA GLU A 692 -26.12 -20.10 -11.29
C GLU A 692 -26.02 -18.71 -10.62
N ARG A 693 -27.11 -18.27 -9.98
CA ARG A 693 -27.22 -17.00 -9.26
C ARG A 693 -26.38 -16.95 -7.99
N THR A 694 -26.01 -18.09 -7.41
CA THR A 694 -25.20 -18.18 -6.18
C THR A 694 -23.72 -18.47 -6.46
N ARG A 695 -23.32 -18.64 -7.73
CA ARG A 695 -21.92 -18.82 -8.16
C ARG A 695 -21.13 -17.50 -8.17
N CYS A 696 -21.01 -16.88 -7.00
CA CYS A 696 -20.36 -15.57 -6.81
C CYS A 696 -18.84 -15.64 -6.60
N SER A 697 -18.27 -16.84 -6.42
CA SER A 697 -16.86 -17.05 -6.05
C SER A 697 -16.18 -18.11 -6.93
N LEU A 698 -14.84 -18.12 -6.95
CA LEU A 698 -14.04 -19.02 -7.80
C LEU A 698 -14.36 -20.51 -7.62
N ARG A 699 -14.73 -20.95 -6.40
CA ARG A 699 -15.11 -22.35 -6.16
C ARG A 699 -16.33 -22.78 -6.96
N GLY A 700 -17.21 -21.86 -7.35
CA GLY A 700 -18.39 -22.13 -8.18
C GLY A 700 -18.03 -22.54 -9.62
N LEU A 701 -16.79 -22.31 -10.06
CA LEU A 701 -16.28 -22.76 -11.34
C LEU A 701 -15.73 -24.20 -11.30
N LEU A 702 -15.58 -24.78 -10.11
CA LEU A 702 -15.00 -26.09 -9.90
C LEU A 702 -16.09 -27.15 -9.82
N LYS A 703 -15.83 -28.35 -10.36
CA LYS A 703 -16.70 -29.52 -10.21
C LYS A 703 -15.90 -30.73 -9.78
N PHE A 704 -16.50 -31.59 -8.96
CA PHE A 704 -15.92 -32.89 -8.67
C PHE A 704 -15.94 -33.77 -9.93
N LYS A 705 -14.85 -34.49 -10.17
CA LYS A 705 -14.78 -35.48 -11.26
C LYS A 705 -15.79 -36.60 -10.98
N ALA A 706 -16.48 -37.08 -12.01
CA ALA A 706 -17.34 -38.26 -11.88
C ALA A 706 -16.52 -39.51 -11.56
N SER A 707 -16.96 -40.31 -10.59
CA SER A 707 -16.33 -41.58 -10.16
C SER A 707 -14.82 -41.50 -9.91
N PRO A 708 -14.33 -40.58 -9.04
CA PRO A 708 -12.93 -40.60 -8.64
C PRO A 708 -12.67 -41.90 -7.85
N ASN A 709 -11.50 -42.51 -8.02
CA ASN A 709 -11.04 -43.67 -7.24
C ASN A 709 -11.97 -44.92 -7.24
N GLY A 710 -12.63 -45.21 -8.36
CA GLY A 710 -13.36 -46.48 -8.54
C GLY A 710 -14.88 -46.42 -8.36
N GLY A 711 -15.46 -45.27 -8.00
CA GLY A 711 -16.91 -45.07 -7.89
C GLY A 711 -17.36 -44.68 -6.48
N PRO A 712 -18.68 -44.51 -6.27
CA PRO A 712 -19.22 -44.19 -4.94
C PRO A 712 -19.04 -45.37 -3.96
N ILE A 713 -18.88 -45.06 -2.69
CA ILE A 713 -18.85 -46.03 -1.59
C ILE A 713 -20.17 -45.98 -0.78
N PRO A 714 -20.51 -47.04 -0.03
CA PRO A 714 -21.59 -47.01 0.95
C PRO A 714 -21.43 -45.89 2.00
N LEU A 715 -22.54 -45.27 2.43
CA LEU A 715 -22.49 -44.13 3.37
C LEU A 715 -22.02 -44.53 4.77
N ASP A 716 -22.22 -45.79 5.17
CA ASP A 716 -21.74 -46.37 6.43
C ASP A 716 -20.23 -46.59 6.45
N GLU A 717 -19.56 -46.58 5.29
CA GLU A 717 -18.09 -46.54 5.21
C GLU A 717 -17.52 -45.12 5.38
N VAL A 718 -18.36 -44.08 5.32
CA VAL A 718 -17.94 -42.69 5.52
C VAL A 718 -17.77 -42.39 7.00
N GLU A 719 -16.77 -41.56 7.33
CA GLU A 719 -16.57 -41.05 8.69
C GLU A 719 -17.89 -40.48 9.27
N PRO A 720 -18.31 -40.88 10.48
CA PRO A 720 -19.56 -40.41 11.08
C PRO A 720 -19.61 -38.88 11.21
N ALA A 721 -20.79 -38.29 11.04
CA ALA A 721 -20.99 -36.84 11.18
C ALA A 721 -20.54 -36.30 12.56
N SER A 722 -20.64 -37.12 13.61
CA SER A 722 -20.17 -36.80 14.97
C SER A 722 -18.64 -36.64 15.07
N GLU A 723 -17.88 -37.24 14.16
CA GLU A 723 -16.42 -37.06 14.08
C GLU A 723 -16.07 -35.91 13.14
N ILE A 724 -16.78 -35.78 12.00
CA ILE A 724 -16.58 -34.68 11.05
C ILE A 724 -16.83 -33.32 11.72
N VAL A 725 -17.89 -33.18 12.52
CA VAL A 725 -18.25 -31.90 13.17
C VAL A 725 -17.17 -31.39 14.13
N LYS A 726 -16.30 -32.26 14.65
CA LYS A 726 -15.16 -31.86 15.51
C LYS A 726 -14.13 -31.00 14.76
N ARG A 727 -14.12 -31.07 13.43
CA ARG A 727 -13.28 -30.23 12.56
C ARG A 727 -13.86 -28.82 12.38
N PHE A 728 -15.13 -28.60 12.73
CA PHE A 728 -15.80 -27.31 12.53
C PHE A 728 -15.49 -26.35 13.69
N CYS A 729 -15.29 -25.09 13.32
CA CYS A 729 -15.13 -24.00 14.26
C CYS A 729 -16.17 -22.91 13.97
N THR A 730 -16.81 -22.36 15.00
CA THR A 730 -17.56 -21.11 14.79
C THR A 730 -16.56 -19.98 14.64
N GLY A 731 -16.77 -19.10 13.65
CA GLY A 731 -15.88 -17.96 13.40
C GLY A 731 -15.67 -17.07 14.63
N ALA A 732 -14.55 -16.34 14.64
CA ALA A 732 -14.16 -15.44 15.72
C ALA A 732 -15.01 -14.17 15.71
N MET A 733 -16.12 -14.17 16.46
CA MET A 733 -17.02 -13.02 16.60
C MET A 733 -16.95 -12.49 18.02
N SER A 734 -16.58 -11.22 18.18
CA SER A 734 -16.33 -10.66 19.51
C SER A 734 -17.61 -10.50 20.35
N PHE A 735 -17.52 -10.75 21.66
CA PHE A 735 -18.50 -10.22 22.59
C PHE A 735 -18.49 -8.67 22.50
N GLY A 736 -19.64 -8.09 22.19
CA GLY A 736 -19.78 -6.67 21.84
C GLY A 736 -20.10 -6.44 20.36
N SER A 737 -19.54 -7.21 19.41
CA SER A 737 -20.05 -7.21 18.03
C SER A 737 -21.37 -7.97 17.94
N ILE A 738 -21.47 -9.11 18.63
CA ILE A 738 -22.70 -9.87 18.85
C ILE A 738 -23.10 -9.83 20.34
N SER A 739 -24.35 -10.18 20.64
CA SER A 739 -24.86 -10.19 22.03
C SER A 739 -24.24 -11.33 22.86
N ALA A 740 -24.37 -11.24 24.19
CA ALA A 740 -23.93 -12.31 25.09
C ALA A 740 -24.64 -13.63 24.77
N GLU A 741 -25.95 -13.57 24.53
CA GLU A 741 -26.78 -14.75 24.25
C GLU A 741 -26.33 -15.45 22.97
N ALA A 742 -26.06 -14.69 21.90
CA ALA A 742 -25.55 -15.26 20.66
C ALA A 742 -24.18 -15.89 20.87
N HIS A 743 -23.27 -15.20 21.56
CA HIS A 743 -21.90 -15.66 21.80
C HIS A 743 -21.86 -16.93 22.65
N GLU A 744 -22.61 -16.95 23.76
CA GLU A 744 -22.70 -18.10 24.66
C GLU A 744 -23.41 -19.29 24.02
N THR A 745 -24.44 -19.05 23.21
CA THR A 745 -25.16 -20.12 22.48
C THR A 745 -24.23 -20.85 21.53
N LEU A 746 -23.36 -20.13 20.81
CA LEU A 746 -22.35 -20.73 19.93
C LEU A 746 -21.37 -21.60 20.72
N ALA A 747 -20.89 -21.11 21.87
CA ALA A 747 -19.98 -21.87 22.72
C ALA A 747 -20.63 -23.16 23.26
N VAL A 748 -21.85 -23.06 23.80
CA VAL A 748 -22.58 -24.23 24.30
C VAL A 748 -22.82 -25.25 23.18
N ALA A 749 -23.23 -24.79 21.99
CA ALA A 749 -23.48 -25.66 20.85
C ALA A 749 -22.21 -26.41 20.43
N MET A 750 -21.09 -25.73 20.24
CA MET A 750 -19.84 -26.37 19.80
C MET A 750 -19.28 -27.30 20.87
N ASN A 751 -19.35 -26.92 22.14
CA ASN A 751 -18.90 -27.78 23.25
C ASN A 751 -19.74 -29.07 23.35
N ARG A 752 -21.04 -29.02 23.08
CA ARG A 752 -21.90 -30.22 23.02
C ARG A 752 -21.54 -31.13 21.84
N LEU A 753 -21.22 -30.54 20.69
CA LEU A 753 -20.87 -31.26 19.46
C LEU A 753 -19.42 -31.77 19.44
N GLY A 754 -18.57 -31.32 20.36
CA GLY A 754 -17.14 -31.60 20.36
C GLY A 754 -16.35 -30.80 19.31
N GLY A 755 -16.97 -29.79 18.69
CA GLY A 755 -16.28 -28.80 17.87
C GLY A 755 -15.71 -27.67 18.72
N LYS A 756 -15.28 -26.57 18.08
CA LYS A 756 -14.66 -25.44 18.78
C LYS A 756 -15.40 -24.12 18.51
N SER A 757 -15.60 -23.31 19.55
CA SER A 757 -15.98 -21.90 19.39
C SER A 757 -14.81 -20.97 19.69
N ASN A 758 -14.88 -19.74 19.20
CA ASN A 758 -13.82 -18.73 19.32
C ASN A 758 -14.38 -17.45 19.95
N THR A 759 -13.63 -16.88 20.90
CA THR A 759 -14.03 -15.67 21.62
C THR A 759 -14.16 -14.42 20.75
N GLY A 760 -13.42 -14.36 19.63
CA GLY A 760 -13.11 -13.10 18.97
C GLY A 760 -12.29 -12.16 19.87
N GLU A 761 -12.20 -10.90 19.46
CA GLU A 761 -11.32 -9.87 20.03
C GLU A 761 -11.84 -9.23 21.32
N GLY A 762 -12.97 -9.72 21.86
CA GLY A 762 -13.74 -9.01 22.88
C GLY A 762 -13.44 -9.39 24.33
N GLY A 763 -12.52 -10.33 24.55
CA GLY A 763 -12.39 -11.03 25.83
C GLY A 763 -13.50 -12.07 26.07
N GLU A 764 -13.44 -12.73 27.22
CA GLU A 764 -14.47 -13.67 27.67
C GLU A 764 -14.65 -13.52 29.19
N ASP A 765 -15.90 -13.53 29.65
CA ASP A 765 -16.20 -13.42 31.08
C ASP A 765 -15.66 -14.66 31.83
N PRO A 766 -14.83 -14.49 32.88
CA PRO A 766 -14.33 -15.60 33.69
C PRO A 766 -15.42 -16.50 34.29
N GLU A 767 -16.64 -16.01 34.51
CA GLU A 767 -17.76 -16.84 34.99
C GLU A 767 -18.06 -18.00 34.04
N ARG A 768 -17.82 -17.82 32.73
CA ARG A 768 -18.06 -18.84 31.69
C ARG A 768 -17.11 -20.02 31.76
N PHE A 769 -16.00 -19.91 32.50
CA PHE A 769 -15.00 -20.97 32.59
C PHE A 769 -15.48 -22.13 33.46
N ASN A 770 -16.46 -21.87 34.33
CA ASN A 770 -17.14 -22.89 35.10
C ASN A 770 -18.25 -23.55 34.28
N ARG A 771 -18.43 -24.86 34.45
CA ARG A 771 -19.56 -25.56 33.86
C ARG A 771 -20.86 -25.16 34.55
N LEU A 772 -21.93 -25.11 33.77
CA LEU A 772 -23.28 -24.90 34.27
C LEU A 772 -23.77 -26.16 35.01
N PRO A 773 -24.77 -26.03 35.92
CA PRO A 773 -25.33 -27.17 36.66
C PRO A 773 -25.89 -28.29 35.77
N ASN A 774 -26.30 -27.98 34.53
CA ASN A 774 -26.80 -28.96 33.58
C ASN A 774 -25.68 -29.69 32.78
N GLY A 775 -24.40 -29.40 33.09
CA GLY A 775 -23.23 -29.98 32.43
C GLY A 775 -22.70 -29.20 31.23
N ASP A 776 -23.45 -28.21 30.73
CA ASP A 776 -23.01 -27.38 29.62
C ASP A 776 -21.82 -26.49 29.99
N SER A 777 -21.06 -26.09 28.97
CA SER A 777 -19.97 -25.14 29.11
C SER A 777 -20.21 -23.93 28.20
N LYS A 778 -20.15 -22.73 28.78
CA LYS A 778 -20.16 -21.46 28.02
C LYS A 778 -18.76 -21.02 27.62
N ARG A 779 -17.70 -21.71 28.06
CA ARG A 779 -16.30 -21.41 27.74
C ARG A 779 -16.04 -21.64 26.26
N SER A 780 -15.47 -20.66 25.56
CA SER A 780 -15.00 -20.85 24.19
C SER A 780 -13.69 -21.64 24.18
N ALA A 781 -13.57 -22.65 23.31
CA ALA A 781 -12.36 -23.47 23.24
C ALA A 781 -11.14 -22.67 22.72
N ILE A 782 -11.36 -21.83 21.71
CA ILE A 782 -10.33 -20.98 21.11
C ILE A 782 -10.40 -19.59 21.73
N LYS A 783 -9.25 -19.08 22.21
CA LYS A 783 -9.09 -17.73 22.74
C LYS A 783 -8.27 -16.90 21.77
N GLN A 784 -8.81 -15.77 21.34
CA GLN A 784 -8.12 -14.88 20.42
C GLN A 784 -7.24 -13.87 21.15
N VAL A 785 -6.06 -13.60 20.60
CA VAL A 785 -5.15 -12.51 20.99
C VAL A 785 -5.02 -11.59 19.78
N ALA A 786 -5.61 -10.39 19.87
CA ALA A 786 -5.61 -9.38 18.82
C ALA A 786 -4.92 -8.09 19.29
N SER A 787 -4.67 -7.15 18.37
CA SER A 787 -3.87 -5.93 18.61
C SER A 787 -4.26 -5.13 19.85
N GLY A 788 -5.57 -4.95 20.11
CA GLY A 788 -6.05 -4.21 21.28
C GLY A 788 -5.88 -4.93 22.63
N ARG A 789 -5.52 -6.23 22.64
CA ARG A 789 -5.37 -7.09 23.82
C ARG A 789 -6.55 -7.05 24.81
N PHE A 790 -7.75 -6.73 24.32
CA PHE A 790 -8.93 -6.63 25.17
C PHE A 790 -9.25 -7.95 25.87
N GLY A 791 -9.36 -7.91 27.20
CA GLY A 791 -9.68 -9.08 28.02
C GLY A 791 -8.59 -10.17 28.05
N VAL A 792 -7.40 -9.92 27.48
CA VAL A 792 -6.29 -10.88 27.49
C VAL A 792 -5.62 -10.85 28.87
N THR A 793 -5.94 -11.86 29.68
CA THR A 793 -5.39 -12.05 31.02
C THR A 793 -4.75 -13.44 31.15
N ILE A 794 -3.93 -13.65 32.19
CA ILE A 794 -3.36 -14.97 32.49
C ILE A 794 -4.47 -16.03 32.63
N TRP A 795 -5.56 -15.67 33.31
CA TRP A 795 -6.70 -16.58 33.52
C TRP A 795 -7.44 -16.88 32.21
N TYR A 796 -7.60 -15.90 31.33
CA TYR A 796 -8.16 -16.07 29.99
C TYR A 796 -7.31 -17.02 29.13
N LEU A 797 -6.00 -16.80 29.10
CA LEU A 797 -5.06 -17.62 28.30
C LEU A 797 -4.97 -19.07 28.82
N THR A 798 -4.99 -19.26 30.14
CA THR A 798 -4.96 -20.59 30.78
C THR A 798 -6.25 -21.39 30.53
N ASN A 799 -7.36 -20.72 30.20
CA ASN A 799 -8.65 -21.34 29.91
C ASN A 799 -8.91 -21.51 28.40
N ALA A 800 -7.85 -21.60 27.61
CA ALA A 800 -7.87 -21.90 26.18
C ALA A 800 -7.48 -23.36 25.91
N ASP A 801 -8.13 -24.00 24.94
CA ASP A 801 -7.60 -25.22 24.33
C ASP A 801 -6.70 -24.88 23.11
N GLU A 802 -6.92 -23.70 22.51
CA GLU A 802 -6.14 -23.17 21.40
C GLU A 802 -6.06 -21.63 21.51
N LEU A 803 -4.87 -21.07 21.25
CA LEU A 803 -4.66 -19.63 21.17
C LEU A 803 -4.57 -19.21 19.70
N GLN A 804 -5.38 -18.23 19.32
CA GLN A 804 -5.35 -17.66 17.97
C GLN A 804 -4.77 -16.25 18.01
N ILE A 805 -3.57 -16.07 17.46
CA ILE A 805 -3.01 -14.74 17.19
C ILE A 805 -3.69 -14.18 15.94
N LYS A 806 -4.50 -13.14 16.11
CA LYS A 806 -5.26 -12.54 15.01
C LYS A 806 -4.45 -11.43 14.35
N ILE A 807 -3.71 -11.78 13.31
CA ILE A 807 -3.01 -10.78 12.48
C ILE A 807 -3.97 -9.94 11.65
N SER A 808 -5.01 -10.55 11.06
CA SER A 808 -5.95 -9.84 10.19
C SER A 808 -7.30 -10.53 10.05
N GLN A 809 -8.24 -9.87 9.36
CA GLN A 809 -9.54 -10.44 8.98
C GLN A 809 -9.94 -10.02 7.56
N GLY A 810 -10.61 -10.91 6.82
CA GLY A 810 -10.95 -10.67 5.41
C GLY A 810 -11.86 -9.48 5.14
N ALA A 811 -12.69 -9.06 6.10
CA ALA A 811 -13.59 -7.91 5.93
C ALA A 811 -12.87 -6.55 5.96
N LYS A 812 -11.71 -6.46 6.63
CA LYS A 812 -10.93 -5.23 6.78
C LYS A 812 -9.46 -5.54 7.03
N PRO A 813 -8.77 -6.08 6.03
CA PRO A 813 -7.37 -6.41 6.16
C PRO A 813 -6.51 -5.15 6.34
N GLY A 814 -5.43 -5.26 7.12
CA GLY A 814 -4.53 -4.14 7.46
C GLY A 814 -5.13 -3.09 8.40
N GLU A 815 -6.27 -3.37 9.04
CA GLU A 815 -6.96 -2.47 9.97
C GLU A 815 -7.31 -3.17 11.30
N GLY A 816 -7.52 -2.38 12.36
CA GLY A 816 -7.90 -2.89 13.68
C GLY A 816 -9.40 -3.21 13.83
N GLY A 817 -9.74 -4.00 14.86
CA GLY A 817 -11.13 -4.21 15.29
C GLY A 817 -11.79 -2.88 15.69
N GLU A 818 -13.10 -2.75 15.43
CA GLU A 818 -13.86 -1.53 15.74
C GLU A 818 -15.14 -1.90 16.48
N LEU A 819 -15.39 -1.24 17.61
CA LEU A 819 -16.63 -1.34 18.35
C LEU A 819 -17.17 0.07 18.66
N PRO A 820 -18.34 0.46 18.11
CA PRO A 820 -18.93 1.77 18.38
C PRO A 820 -19.20 1.98 19.87
N GLY A 821 -18.92 3.18 20.38
CA GLY A 821 -19.03 3.50 21.82
C GLY A 821 -20.42 3.25 22.41
N ARG A 822 -21.49 3.45 21.61
CA ARG A 822 -22.87 3.13 22.01
C ARG A 822 -23.12 1.65 22.33
N LYS A 823 -22.25 0.74 21.87
CA LYS A 823 -22.29 -0.69 22.19
C LYS A 823 -21.38 -1.06 23.37
N VAL A 824 -20.57 -0.14 23.88
CA VAL A 824 -19.65 -0.37 24.99
C VAL A 824 -20.38 -0.03 26.28
N ASP A 825 -21.22 -0.96 26.74
CA ASP A 825 -21.87 -0.86 28.04
C ASP A 825 -20.90 -1.16 29.20
N GLU A 826 -21.38 -1.08 30.43
CA GLU A 826 -20.57 -1.35 31.63
C GLU A 826 -20.00 -2.77 31.65
N ASN A 827 -20.74 -3.74 31.13
CA ASN A 827 -20.31 -5.14 31.15
C ASN A 827 -19.17 -5.39 30.14
N ILE A 828 -19.33 -4.88 28.91
CA ILE A 828 -18.29 -4.91 27.88
C ILE A 828 -17.06 -4.14 28.34
N ALA A 829 -17.25 -2.95 28.90
CA ALA A 829 -16.16 -2.14 29.43
C ALA A 829 -15.38 -2.87 30.54
N ARG A 830 -16.08 -3.52 31.47
CA ARG A 830 -15.46 -4.34 32.52
C ARG A 830 -14.62 -5.48 31.95
N ILE A 831 -15.16 -6.26 31.01
CA ILE A 831 -14.45 -7.41 30.41
C ILE A 831 -13.23 -6.96 29.61
N ARG A 832 -13.33 -5.82 28.92
CA ARG A 832 -12.25 -5.27 28.10
C ARG A 832 -11.27 -4.39 28.86
N TYR A 833 -11.50 -4.13 30.14
CA TYR A 833 -10.76 -3.15 30.94
C TYR A 833 -10.73 -1.76 30.29
N SER A 834 -11.87 -1.34 29.74
CA SER A 834 -12.06 -0.08 29.03
C SER A 834 -13.10 0.82 29.71
N THR A 835 -13.37 1.98 29.12
CA THR A 835 -14.34 2.96 29.64
C THR A 835 -15.72 2.79 28.98
N PRO A 836 -16.83 2.73 29.75
CA PRO A 836 -18.19 2.70 29.19
C PRO A 836 -18.48 3.89 28.27
N GLY A 837 -19.20 3.65 27.19
CA GLY A 837 -19.61 4.65 26.20
C GLY A 837 -18.51 5.11 25.22
N VAL A 838 -17.26 4.72 25.43
CA VAL A 838 -16.12 5.11 24.58
C VAL A 838 -15.94 4.12 23.44
N GLY A 839 -15.81 4.62 22.21
CA GLY A 839 -15.55 3.77 21.04
C GLY A 839 -14.19 3.08 21.12
N LEU A 840 -14.13 1.79 20.79
CA LEU A 840 -12.91 1.00 20.83
C LEU A 840 -12.44 0.71 19.40
N ILE A 841 -11.45 1.47 18.95
CA ILE A 841 -10.72 1.23 17.71
C ILE A 841 -9.38 0.61 18.10
N SER A 842 -9.17 -0.65 17.79
CA SER A 842 -7.90 -1.32 18.08
C SER A 842 -6.81 -0.75 17.17
N PRO A 843 -5.53 -0.71 17.60
CA PRO A 843 -4.43 -0.43 16.69
C PRO A 843 -4.47 -1.40 15.49
N PRO A 844 -4.12 -0.96 14.27
CA PRO A 844 -3.97 -1.88 13.14
C PRO A 844 -2.89 -2.96 13.36
N PRO A 845 -1.66 -2.62 13.83
CA PRO A 845 -0.65 -3.63 14.10
C PRO A 845 -0.75 -4.20 15.52
N HIS A 846 -0.12 -5.35 15.72
CA HIS A 846 0.32 -5.79 17.03
C HIS A 846 1.62 -5.04 17.37
N HIS A 847 1.64 -4.24 18.44
CA HIS A 847 2.85 -3.46 18.80
C HIS A 847 4.01 -4.32 19.33
N ASP A 848 3.79 -5.61 19.49
CA ASP A 848 4.76 -6.65 19.80
C ASP A 848 5.07 -7.55 18.58
N ILE A 849 4.53 -7.25 17.38
CA ILE A 849 4.80 -8.01 16.15
C ILE A 849 5.03 -7.02 15.00
N TYR A 850 6.29 -6.66 14.75
CA TYR A 850 6.70 -5.80 13.64
C TYR A 850 7.44 -6.54 12.53
N SER A 851 7.71 -7.84 12.72
CA SER A 851 8.44 -8.69 11.80
C SER A 851 8.14 -10.17 12.10
N ILE A 852 8.67 -11.08 11.28
CA ILE A 852 8.46 -12.52 11.45
C ILE A 852 9.12 -13.07 12.72
N GLU A 853 10.29 -12.52 13.09
CA GLU A 853 10.97 -12.86 14.33
C GLU A 853 10.19 -12.41 15.56
N ASP A 854 9.50 -11.26 15.48
CA ASP A 854 8.64 -10.79 16.57
C ASP A 854 7.36 -11.64 16.70
N LEU A 855 6.86 -12.24 15.62
CA LEU A 855 5.75 -13.21 15.68
C LEU A 855 6.19 -14.54 16.34
N ALA A 856 7.44 -14.94 16.14
CA ALA A 856 7.99 -16.17 16.70
C ALA A 856 8.20 -16.07 18.21
N GLN A 857 8.47 -14.86 18.71
CA GLN A 857 8.60 -14.53 20.13
C GLN A 857 7.25 -14.51 20.85
#